data_AF-A0A1V8SQ71-F1
#
_entry.id   AF-A0A1V8SQ71-F1
#
_cell.length_a   1.000
_cell.length_b   1.000
_cell.length_c   1.000
_cell.angle_alpha   90.00
_cell.angle_beta   90.00
_cell.angle_gamma   90.00
#
_symmetry.space_group_name_H-M   'P 1'
#
loop_
_entity.id
_entity.type
_entity.pdbx_description
1 polymer ?
#
loop_
_entity_poly.entity_id
_entity_poly.type
_entity_poly.pdbx_seq_one_letter_code
_entity_poly.pdbx_strand_id
1 'polypeptide(L)'
;MAATVYSGRKPRQSHTAIHRTDMGVWPAERHPTRWDVEEANQVPSSDLTERFRSALLYGEDDDLVATAMTFDLEDYALQDLPLSQTGYTYPMILLSSLPKLPSDYDLSTISHSYAQIFEEHAFVKELGVGTLPVSARPPHLQLAIACVAAAISDPSVDGTEGSVAGDLFHAGLKLWIVILEVDNREARNAKAILAALLLSTYGTLSPDLLIRMKTSALICNIVTMSRRLRLTDPALSAYTTLNITERDLAGKSSLLCYMLLVDTMHALQTNDIPKYSVDELAFTMPQSGHSFRTTYIGILHGCDLPDDLSATEDALLLLTALLAHSLYLQKSFEAPFAVQTPPHCSPYRPLCLETEFTNRQATINAALNVWEARFGNTMSQDVLALFHFTRLQLLVPQISDLSLFAEQQLVGGIAPTFHDIPPEAVKLAWSVLANVEDSPTIQGKKLAIWLPVVLYLAALVVWRADSGDGKNGGHGGSFSEVPDDHKSPHSAWETPDPGFWTRNGYAIVRADEVGLGQSPGVLDTMSRGTSLAFAGVIEWAADQPWSSGKVLKNQYGRPGRAAKSWCPDTIEGSLDDDTLNKNCHDQTVENAQSRFLDDDYYATRDYNMADIEVPLLSVGNWGGVLLHLRGNVEGFVNAGSAVKYLRFITGRHDLPFYTPECVELQKSFLDAFLKGHDPKGWSRGEQPLVEYKVRVGDVGFNDAAAEAIYPTRCAPAWPPPNTQYTKYYLTSSHELTASHDDAITSQGTASFEALGNLKHPRLVSFTSKPFDSEVEFTGHIVTHLNVSVTAHEGATSTPSDIDLFVTLRHLDSSGKEIHYTGTVGDPVPVTKGWLRCSLRAVDTSHPRHKPWLPYRTYRSSDQLPVKPGEVYGVDLELWPTNVMVLPAEKLVFEVSSGDTQGAGLFEHNHPVDRSTEKFTGVNHVHFENGRANWVMMPVIPTSGN
;
A
#
# COMPACT_ATOMS: atom_id res chain seq x y z
N MET A 1 -3.32 51.14 -67.73
CA MET A 1 -4.57 51.03 -68.53
C MET A 1 -5.72 50.95 -67.55
N ALA A 2 -6.63 51.94 -67.66
CA ALA A 2 -8.02 52.05 -67.15
C ALA A 2 -8.38 51.46 -65.78
N ALA A 3 -9.10 52.09 -64.86
CA ALA A 3 -9.81 53.38 -64.75
C ALA A 3 -10.40 53.40 -63.31
N THR A 4 -10.13 54.40 -62.47
CA THR A 4 -11.00 55.58 -62.18
C THR A 4 -11.88 55.40 -60.92
N VAL A 5 -11.52 56.06 -59.79
CA VAL A 5 -12.18 57.25 -59.15
C VAL A 5 -13.67 57.06 -58.79
N TYR A 6 -14.05 57.17 -57.50
CA TYR A 6 -14.83 58.30 -56.94
C TYR A 6 -15.21 58.17 -55.45
N SER A 7 -14.98 59.29 -54.77
CA SER A 7 -15.49 59.74 -53.49
C SER A 7 -17.02 59.86 -53.42
N GLY A 8 -17.58 59.79 -52.20
CA GLY A 8 -18.63 60.74 -51.80
C GLY A 8 -19.81 60.21 -50.98
N ARG A 9 -20.03 60.90 -49.84
CA ARG A 9 -21.34 61.28 -49.25
C ARG A 9 -22.14 60.26 -48.41
N LYS A 10 -22.11 60.49 -47.08
CA LYS A 10 -23.33 60.66 -46.24
C LYS A 10 -24.20 61.81 -46.81
N PRO A 11 -25.51 62.04 -46.48
CA PRO A 11 -26.29 61.57 -45.31
C PRO A 11 -27.81 61.31 -45.56
N ARG A 12 -28.57 61.16 -44.45
CA ARG A 12 -30.04 61.23 -44.21
C ARG A 12 -30.75 59.89 -44.09
N GLN A 13 -31.11 59.45 -42.87
CA GLN A 13 -32.28 59.86 -42.08
C GLN A 13 -33.63 59.60 -42.77
N SER A 14 -34.33 58.59 -42.23
CA SER A 14 -35.65 58.69 -41.60
C SER A 14 -36.77 57.82 -42.20
N HIS A 15 -37.48 57.21 -41.25
CA HIS A 15 -38.87 56.74 -41.26
C HIS A 15 -39.25 55.39 -41.90
N THR A 16 -39.44 54.43 -40.97
CA THR A 16 -40.65 53.61 -40.77
C THR A 16 -41.40 53.07 -42.00
N ALA A 17 -41.44 51.74 -42.10
CA ALA A 17 -42.62 51.01 -42.52
C ALA A 17 -42.65 49.64 -41.85
N ILE A 18 -43.65 49.41 -41.00
CA ILE A 18 -44.09 48.09 -40.54
C ILE A 18 -44.84 47.46 -41.71
N HIS A 19 -44.46 46.26 -42.15
CA HIS A 19 -45.38 45.34 -42.81
C HIS A 19 -45.00 43.87 -42.58
N ARG A 20 -45.93 43.19 -41.90
CA ARG A 20 -46.41 41.81 -42.12
C ARG A 20 -45.38 40.69 -42.38
N THR A 21 -45.12 39.97 -41.29
CA THR A 21 -45.21 38.50 -41.17
C THR A 21 -45.34 37.70 -42.48
N ASP A 22 -44.24 37.05 -42.87
CA ASP A 22 -44.28 35.74 -43.50
C ASP A 22 -44.02 34.69 -42.41
N MET A 23 -44.98 33.77 -42.27
CA MET A 23 -44.94 32.65 -41.35
C MET A 23 -44.21 31.49 -42.00
N GLY A 24 -43.10 31.04 -41.40
CA GLY A 24 -42.41 29.82 -41.84
C GLY A 24 -41.00 29.57 -41.32
N VAL A 25 -40.51 30.31 -40.32
CA VAL A 25 -39.16 30.11 -39.76
C VAL A 25 -39.23 30.23 -38.23
N TRP A 26 -38.69 29.24 -37.51
CA TRP A 26 -38.59 29.26 -36.04
C TRP A 26 -37.70 30.46 -35.62
N PRO A 27 -37.94 31.15 -34.49
CA PRO A 27 -37.13 32.31 -34.06
C PRO A 27 -35.60 32.10 -33.99
N ALA A 28 -35.12 30.85 -34.04
CA ALA A 28 -33.72 30.46 -34.00
C ALA A 28 -33.08 30.14 -35.38
N GLU A 29 -33.86 30.12 -36.47
CA GLU A 29 -33.34 29.85 -37.81
C GLU A 29 -33.02 31.16 -38.55
N ARG A 30 -31.96 31.84 -38.13
CA ARG A 30 -31.30 32.86 -38.96
C ARG A 30 -30.01 32.25 -39.53
N HIS A 31 -29.82 32.35 -40.85
CA HIS A 31 -28.53 31.97 -41.44
C HIS A 31 -27.45 32.95 -40.97
N PRO A 32 -26.36 32.47 -40.34
CA PRO A 32 -25.38 33.36 -39.78
C PRO A 32 -24.74 34.21 -40.88
N THR A 33 -24.76 35.53 -40.72
CA THR A 33 -24.05 36.43 -41.64
C THR A 33 -22.62 36.64 -41.16
N ARG A 34 -21.72 37.10 -42.06
CA ARG A 34 -20.34 37.45 -41.70
C ARG A 34 -20.22 38.53 -40.61
N TRP A 35 -21.32 39.22 -40.33
CA TRP A 35 -21.41 40.29 -39.34
C TRP A 35 -21.93 39.82 -37.99
N ASP A 36 -22.42 38.57 -37.88
CA ASP A 36 -23.04 38.08 -36.65
C ASP A 36 -22.02 37.89 -35.52
N VAL A 37 -20.76 37.57 -35.87
CA VAL A 37 -19.64 37.57 -34.92
C VAL A 37 -19.32 38.98 -34.44
N GLU A 38 -19.44 40.00 -35.30
CA GLU A 38 -19.26 41.40 -34.89
C GLU A 38 -20.45 41.89 -34.04
N GLU A 39 -21.68 41.54 -34.40
CA GLU A 39 -22.92 41.92 -33.71
C GLU A 39 -23.02 41.26 -32.33
N ALA A 40 -22.62 39.99 -32.18
CA ALA A 40 -22.52 39.30 -30.89
C ALA A 40 -21.41 39.84 -29.97
N ASN A 41 -20.36 40.45 -30.57
CA ASN A 41 -19.26 41.07 -29.84
C ASN A 41 -19.48 42.57 -29.56
N GLN A 42 -20.55 43.19 -30.08
CA GLN A 42 -20.91 44.56 -29.74
C GLN A 42 -21.38 44.67 -28.28
N VAL A 43 -21.06 45.79 -27.63
CA VAL A 43 -21.58 46.11 -26.30
C VAL A 43 -23.10 46.34 -26.45
N PRO A 44 -23.96 45.64 -25.69
CA PRO A 44 -25.40 45.86 -25.76
C PRO A 44 -25.71 47.35 -25.55
N SER A 45 -26.62 47.90 -26.36
CA SER A 45 -27.05 49.30 -26.20
C SER A 45 -27.57 49.49 -24.76
N SER A 46 -27.29 50.64 -24.16
CA SER A 46 -27.75 50.96 -22.78
C SER A 46 -29.25 50.79 -22.62
N ASP A 47 -30.02 50.93 -23.70
CA ASP A 47 -31.47 50.82 -23.76
C ASP A 47 -31.96 49.36 -23.61
N LEU A 48 -31.19 48.37 -24.09
CA LEU A 48 -31.52 46.95 -23.87
C LEU A 48 -31.27 46.57 -22.39
N THR A 49 -30.16 47.04 -21.82
CA THR A 49 -29.80 46.80 -20.41
C THR A 49 -30.76 47.51 -19.46
N GLU A 50 -31.21 48.73 -19.77
CA GLU A 50 -32.24 49.43 -18.99
C GLU A 50 -33.61 48.77 -19.09
N ARG A 51 -34.02 48.32 -20.28
CA ARG A 51 -35.30 47.58 -20.44
C ARG A 51 -35.29 46.25 -19.72
N PHE A 52 -34.16 45.54 -19.74
CA PHE A 52 -33.98 44.29 -19.01
C PHE A 52 -33.92 44.52 -17.49
N ARG A 53 -33.19 45.54 -17.00
CA ARG A 53 -33.23 46.00 -15.59
C ARG A 53 -34.64 46.41 -15.16
N SER A 54 -35.38 47.11 -16.02
CA SER A 54 -36.73 47.57 -15.74
C SER A 54 -37.74 46.42 -15.72
N ALA A 55 -37.59 45.43 -16.61
CA ALA A 55 -38.38 44.20 -16.62
C ALA A 55 -38.10 43.29 -15.41
N LEU A 56 -36.87 43.33 -14.88
CA LEU A 56 -36.49 42.66 -13.63
C LEU A 56 -37.07 43.31 -12.37
N LEU A 57 -37.29 44.62 -12.40
CA LEU A 57 -37.78 45.42 -11.26
C LEU A 57 -39.31 45.63 -11.26
N TYR A 58 -40.00 45.32 -12.36
CA TYR A 58 -41.46 45.32 -12.44
C TYR A 58 -41.98 43.89 -12.32
N GLY A 59 -42.40 43.49 -11.12
CA GLY A 59 -43.24 42.32 -10.92
C GLY A 59 -44.70 42.75 -10.86
N GLU A 60 -45.53 42.21 -11.76
CA GLU A 60 -46.94 41.88 -11.52
C GLU A 60 -47.46 40.99 -12.66
N ASP A 61 -48.18 39.93 -12.27
CA ASP A 61 -48.91 38.90 -13.01
C ASP A 61 -48.17 37.70 -13.66
N ASP A 62 -48.28 36.59 -12.93
CA ASP A 62 -48.54 35.17 -13.27
C ASP A 62 -48.13 34.56 -14.64
N ASP A 63 -47.56 33.36 -14.50
CA ASP A 63 -47.48 32.23 -15.46
C ASP A 63 -46.52 32.27 -16.65
N LEU A 64 -45.81 33.37 -16.95
CA LEU A 64 -44.95 33.44 -18.16
C LEU A 64 -43.43 33.24 -17.95
N VAL A 65 -42.96 33.00 -16.72
CA VAL A 65 -41.51 32.88 -16.41
C VAL A 65 -41.02 31.43 -16.39
N ALA A 66 -41.91 30.44 -16.41
CA ALA A 66 -41.52 29.03 -16.29
C ALA A 66 -40.95 28.39 -17.57
N THR A 67 -40.86 29.10 -18.70
CA THR A 67 -40.56 28.43 -19.99
C THR A 67 -39.82 29.28 -21.03
N ALA A 68 -38.88 30.15 -20.61
CA ALA A 68 -38.02 30.87 -21.55
C ALA A 68 -36.53 30.64 -21.24
N MET A 69 -35.88 29.87 -22.12
CA MET A 69 -34.44 29.50 -22.14
C MET A 69 -34.05 28.31 -21.26
N THR A 70 -34.54 27.13 -21.62
CA THR A 70 -34.07 25.83 -21.11
C THR A 70 -32.59 25.59 -21.47
N PHE A 71 -31.68 25.98 -20.58
CA PHE A 71 -30.61 25.12 -20.09
C PHE A 71 -31.12 24.59 -18.75
N ASP A 72 -31.20 23.28 -18.58
CA ASP A 72 -31.81 22.65 -17.42
C ASP A 72 -31.03 23.00 -16.13
N LEU A 73 -31.44 24.09 -15.48
CA LEU A 73 -30.89 24.61 -14.23
C LEU A 73 -31.59 23.98 -13.01
N GLU A 74 -32.60 23.11 -13.21
CA GLU A 74 -33.25 22.38 -12.11
C GLU A 74 -32.29 21.37 -11.44
N ASP A 75 -31.33 20.81 -12.18
CA ASP A 75 -30.24 19.98 -11.61
C ASP A 75 -29.20 20.82 -10.82
N TYR A 76 -29.22 22.14 -10.98
CA TYR A 76 -28.40 23.08 -10.20
C TYR A 76 -29.17 23.68 -9.01
N ALA A 77 -30.44 23.31 -8.84
CA ALA A 77 -31.27 23.84 -7.77
C ALA A 77 -30.78 23.31 -6.42
N LEU A 78 -30.15 24.22 -5.68
CA LEU A 78 -30.05 24.22 -4.23
C LEU A 78 -31.35 23.66 -3.64
N GLN A 79 -31.28 22.48 -3.03
CA GLN A 79 -32.35 22.01 -2.16
C GLN A 79 -32.40 22.96 -0.96
N ASP A 80 -33.31 23.93 -1.04
CA ASP A 80 -34.22 24.32 0.03
C ASP A 80 -35.11 25.48 -0.44
N LEU A 81 -36.40 25.20 -0.63
CA LEU A 81 -37.46 26.22 -0.75
C LEU A 81 -38.55 25.90 0.26
N PRO A 82 -39.05 26.91 1.00
CA PRO A 82 -40.18 27.67 0.46
C PRO A 82 -40.00 29.19 0.52
N LEU A 83 -40.19 29.82 -0.63
CA LEU A 83 -40.40 31.26 -0.82
C LEU A 83 -41.70 31.71 -0.16
N SER A 84 -41.61 32.46 0.93
CA SER A 84 -42.60 33.49 1.24
C SER A 84 -41.90 34.65 1.96
N GLN A 85 -42.13 35.88 1.47
CA GLN A 85 -41.68 37.18 2.01
C GLN A 85 -40.42 37.87 1.44
N THR A 86 -39.95 37.58 0.22
CA THR A 86 -38.94 38.45 -0.42
C THR A 86 -39.40 38.92 -1.80
N GLY A 87 -39.60 40.23 -1.99
CA GLY A 87 -40.10 40.85 -3.23
C GLY A 87 -39.08 40.95 -4.37
N TYR A 88 -38.20 39.96 -4.55
CA TYR A 88 -37.17 39.94 -5.61
C TYR A 88 -37.37 38.75 -6.56
N THR A 89 -37.13 38.94 -7.86
CA THR A 89 -37.23 37.92 -8.93
C THR A 89 -35.85 37.38 -9.33
N TYR A 90 -35.79 36.27 -10.08
CA TYR A 90 -34.53 35.77 -10.66
C TYR A 90 -33.90 36.82 -11.60
N PRO A 91 -32.58 37.07 -11.55
CA PRO A 91 -31.56 36.38 -10.75
C PRO A 91 -31.30 37.02 -9.38
N MET A 92 -31.94 38.16 -9.04
CA MET A 92 -31.72 38.88 -7.77
C MET A 92 -32.13 38.05 -6.54
N ILE A 93 -33.09 37.13 -6.69
CA ILE A 93 -33.46 36.17 -5.65
C ILE A 93 -32.29 35.28 -5.21
N LEU A 94 -31.27 35.07 -6.04
CA LEU A 94 -30.08 34.30 -5.65
C LEU A 94 -29.32 34.97 -4.49
N LEU A 95 -29.41 36.30 -4.36
CA LEU A 95 -28.74 37.05 -3.29
C LEU A 95 -29.53 37.09 -1.97
N SER A 96 -30.80 36.66 -1.95
CA SER A 96 -31.60 36.62 -0.72
C SER A 96 -31.30 35.38 0.15
N SER A 97 -30.62 34.37 -0.42
CA SER A 97 -30.30 33.09 0.20
C SER A 97 -28.78 32.88 0.35
N LEU A 98 -28.01 33.96 0.52
CA LEU A 98 -26.57 33.83 0.75
C LEU A 98 -26.28 33.18 2.12
N PRO A 99 -25.26 32.32 2.22
CA PRO A 99 -24.80 31.80 3.50
C PRO A 99 -24.28 32.94 4.39
N LYS A 100 -24.14 32.67 5.69
CA LYS A 100 -23.67 33.68 6.65
C LYS A 100 -22.19 33.99 6.40
N LEU A 101 -21.91 35.13 5.79
CA LEU A 101 -20.54 35.53 5.46
C LEU A 101 -19.76 36.05 6.68
N PRO A 102 -18.43 35.86 6.72
CA PRO A 102 -17.55 36.46 7.73
C PRO A 102 -17.64 38.00 7.73
N SER A 103 -17.29 38.64 8.85
CA SER A 103 -17.26 40.11 8.92
C SER A 103 -16.17 40.70 8.01
N ASP A 104 -16.27 41.97 7.65
CA ASP A 104 -15.23 42.66 6.84
C ASP A 104 -13.83 42.58 7.49
N TYR A 105 -13.77 42.57 8.82
CA TYR A 105 -12.54 42.39 9.59
C TYR A 105 -11.98 40.96 9.43
N ASP A 106 -12.84 39.95 9.52
CA ASP A 106 -12.44 38.54 9.34
C ASP A 106 -12.01 38.28 7.89
N LEU A 107 -12.74 38.82 6.90
CA LEU A 107 -12.37 38.74 5.48
C LEU A 107 -11.00 39.36 5.21
N SER A 108 -10.68 40.48 5.87
CA SER A 108 -9.37 41.13 5.74
C SER A 108 -8.24 40.29 6.35
N THR A 109 -8.51 39.59 7.46
CA THR A 109 -7.56 38.70 8.15
C THR A 109 -7.31 37.44 7.34
N ILE A 110 -8.37 36.78 6.85
CA ILE A 110 -8.31 35.62 5.97
C ILE A 110 -7.58 35.96 4.67
N SER A 111 -7.86 37.13 4.08
CA SER A 111 -7.20 37.58 2.84
C SER A 111 -5.70 37.85 3.02
N HIS A 112 -5.20 38.05 4.24
CA HIS A 112 -3.76 38.24 4.48
C HIS A 112 -2.97 36.93 4.27
N SER A 113 -3.57 35.79 4.60
CA SER A 113 -2.98 34.46 4.37
C SER A 113 -2.83 34.13 2.89
N TYR A 114 -3.69 34.67 2.02
CA TYR A 114 -3.58 34.51 0.56
C TYR A 114 -2.23 34.96 0.02
N ALA A 115 -1.76 36.13 0.48
CA ALA A 115 -0.54 36.75 -0.03
C ALA A 115 0.72 35.97 0.34
N GLN A 116 0.70 35.29 1.49
CA GLN A 116 1.87 34.55 1.98
C GLN A 116 2.10 33.22 1.25
N ILE A 117 1.07 32.68 0.58
CA ILE A 117 1.10 31.29 0.05
C ILE A 117 0.81 31.24 -1.45
N PHE A 118 -0.10 32.07 -1.96
CA PHE A 118 -0.60 32.00 -3.34
C PHE A 118 0.03 33.04 -4.28
N GLU A 119 0.59 34.14 -3.75
CA GLU A 119 1.30 35.15 -4.57
C GLU A 119 2.66 34.67 -5.08
N GLU A 120 3.20 33.57 -4.56
CA GLU A 120 4.44 32.97 -5.08
C GLU A 120 4.18 31.93 -6.19
N HIS A 121 2.91 31.66 -6.54
CA HIS A 121 2.56 30.72 -7.60
C HIS A 121 2.94 31.27 -8.99
N ALA A 122 3.55 30.41 -9.82
CA ALA A 122 4.16 30.73 -11.12
C ALA A 122 3.27 31.60 -12.03
N PHE A 123 1.97 31.28 -12.13
CA PHE A 123 1.04 32.03 -12.98
C PHE A 123 0.25 33.13 -12.26
N VAL A 124 0.25 33.17 -10.93
CA VAL A 124 -0.61 34.09 -10.16
C VAL A 124 0.15 35.31 -9.68
N LYS A 125 1.46 35.17 -9.43
CA LYS A 125 2.36 36.26 -9.02
C LYS A 125 2.23 37.50 -9.91
N GLU A 126 2.28 37.31 -11.23
CA GLU A 126 2.21 38.38 -12.22
C GLU A 126 0.81 39.03 -12.36
N LEU A 127 -0.23 38.43 -11.76
CA LEU A 127 -1.58 38.98 -11.74
C LEU A 127 -1.76 40.06 -10.64
N GLY A 128 -0.83 40.15 -9.68
CA GLY A 128 -0.76 41.23 -8.70
C GLY A 128 -1.96 41.36 -7.76
N VAL A 129 -2.70 40.27 -7.53
CA VAL A 129 -4.05 40.27 -6.92
C VAL A 129 -4.07 40.75 -5.48
N GLY A 130 -3.13 40.33 -4.63
CA GLY A 130 -3.09 40.73 -3.23
C GLY A 130 -2.38 42.08 -2.98
N THR A 131 -1.72 42.65 -3.99
CA THR A 131 -1.11 43.99 -3.90
C THR A 131 -2.12 45.15 -3.97
N LEU A 132 -3.37 44.86 -4.35
CA LEU A 132 -4.45 45.85 -4.40
C LEU A 132 -4.96 46.18 -2.98
N PRO A 133 -5.13 47.46 -2.59
CA PRO A 133 -5.77 47.83 -1.33
C PRO A 133 -7.17 47.22 -1.22
N VAL A 134 -7.56 46.71 -0.04
CA VAL A 134 -8.87 46.07 0.19
C VAL A 134 -10.02 46.99 -0.24
N SER A 135 -9.92 48.30 0.01
CA SER A 135 -10.91 49.32 -0.40
C SER A 135 -11.03 49.54 -1.92
N ALA A 136 -10.11 49.01 -2.72
CA ALA A 136 -10.07 49.13 -4.17
C ALA A 136 -10.41 47.81 -4.89
N ARG A 137 -10.74 46.73 -4.15
CA ARG A 137 -11.10 45.43 -4.70
C ARG A 137 -12.61 45.36 -4.96
N PRO A 138 -13.06 44.90 -6.14
CA PRO A 138 -14.47 44.58 -6.35
C PRO A 138 -14.94 43.45 -5.41
N PRO A 139 -16.21 43.46 -4.97
CA PRO A 139 -16.73 42.46 -4.03
C PRO A 139 -16.55 41.00 -4.48
N HIS A 140 -16.73 40.71 -5.78
CA HIS A 140 -16.53 39.37 -6.34
C HIS A 140 -15.08 38.88 -6.20
N LEU A 141 -14.11 39.77 -6.38
CA LEU A 141 -12.70 39.45 -6.26
C LEU A 141 -12.30 39.26 -4.79
N GLN A 142 -12.88 40.06 -3.88
CA GLN A 142 -12.67 39.92 -2.44
C GLN A 142 -13.18 38.57 -1.91
N LEU A 143 -14.38 38.15 -2.33
CA LEU A 143 -14.94 36.83 -1.95
C LEU A 143 -14.10 35.67 -2.50
N ALA A 144 -13.66 35.76 -3.75
CA ALA A 144 -12.85 34.70 -4.37
C ALA A 144 -11.46 34.55 -3.71
N ILE A 145 -10.80 35.67 -3.38
CA ILE A 145 -9.53 35.65 -2.62
C ILE A 145 -9.75 35.03 -1.24
N ALA A 146 -10.79 35.47 -0.52
CA ALA A 146 -11.11 34.94 0.80
C ALA A 146 -11.45 33.44 0.75
N CYS A 147 -12.12 32.97 -0.30
CA CYS A 147 -12.45 31.56 -0.52
C CYS A 147 -11.19 30.69 -0.58
N VAL A 148 -10.25 31.04 -1.45
CA VAL A 148 -8.97 30.30 -1.60
C VAL A 148 -8.14 30.42 -0.33
N ALA A 149 -8.09 31.59 0.30
CA ALA A 149 -7.31 31.79 1.51
C ALA A 149 -7.87 31.06 2.73
N ALA A 150 -9.20 30.96 2.85
CA ALA A 150 -9.87 30.18 3.90
C ALA A 150 -9.56 28.69 3.75
N ALA A 151 -9.59 28.16 2.52
CA ALA A 151 -9.24 26.77 2.24
C ALA A 151 -7.78 26.44 2.57
N ILE A 152 -6.89 27.43 2.52
CA ILE A 152 -5.46 27.26 2.82
C ILE A 152 -5.17 27.41 4.32
N SER A 153 -5.92 28.25 5.04
CA SER A 153 -5.59 28.66 6.42
C SER A 153 -6.09 27.70 7.50
N ASP A 154 -7.04 26.81 7.20
CA ASP A 154 -7.61 25.87 8.15
C ASP A 154 -7.76 24.47 7.53
N PRO A 155 -6.76 23.59 7.69
CA PRO A 155 -6.80 22.21 7.15
C PRO A 155 -7.73 21.28 7.95
N SER A 156 -8.35 21.75 9.05
CA SER A 156 -9.21 20.93 9.92
C SER A 156 -10.72 21.01 9.58
N VAL A 157 -11.10 21.84 8.61
CA VAL A 157 -12.49 22.02 8.19
C VAL A 157 -12.68 21.31 6.85
N ASP A 158 -13.38 20.17 6.88
CA ASP A 158 -13.79 19.42 5.70
C ASP A 158 -14.39 20.38 4.66
N GLY A 159 -13.93 20.29 3.41
CA GLY A 159 -14.34 21.13 2.27
C GLY A 159 -15.78 20.93 1.80
N THR A 160 -16.67 20.57 2.72
CA THR A 160 -18.11 20.34 2.53
C THR A 160 -18.89 21.65 2.56
N GLU A 161 -20.12 21.61 2.03
CA GLU A 161 -21.12 22.66 2.25
C GLU A 161 -21.25 22.99 3.76
N GLY A 162 -21.23 24.28 4.12
CA GLY A 162 -21.22 24.78 5.50
C GLY A 162 -19.85 25.12 6.10
N SER A 163 -18.75 24.84 5.39
CA SER A 163 -17.41 25.37 5.72
C SER A 163 -17.28 26.84 5.33
N VAL A 164 -16.38 27.61 5.97
CA VAL A 164 -16.15 29.03 5.62
C VAL A 164 -15.74 29.19 4.14
N ALA A 165 -14.88 28.30 3.63
CA ALA A 165 -14.48 28.30 2.22
C ALA A 165 -15.64 27.90 1.29
N GLY A 166 -16.43 26.89 1.66
CA GLY A 166 -17.61 26.45 0.92
C GLY A 166 -18.68 27.55 0.85
N ASP A 167 -18.94 28.24 1.96
CA ASP A 167 -19.90 29.36 2.01
C ASP A 167 -19.44 30.54 1.14
N LEU A 168 -18.14 30.87 1.18
CA LEU A 168 -17.54 31.89 0.32
C LEU A 168 -17.60 31.49 -1.17
N PHE A 169 -17.41 30.21 -1.50
CA PHE A 169 -17.58 29.69 -2.86
C PHE A 169 -19.02 29.86 -3.34
N HIS A 170 -20.00 29.45 -2.54
CA HIS A 170 -21.42 29.56 -2.89
C HIS A 170 -21.85 31.02 -3.07
N ALA A 171 -21.39 31.91 -2.20
CA ALA A 171 -21.67 33.33 -2.33
C ALA A 171 -21.01 33.95 -3.58
N GLY A 172 -19.75 33.57 -3.85
CA GLY A 172 -19.02 33.99 -5.05
C GLY A 172 -19.67 33.51 -6.34
N LEU A 173 -20.13 32.25 -6.38
CA LEU A 173 -20.81 31.65 -7.53
C LEU A 173 -22.16 32.32 -7.79
N LYS A 174 -22.99 32.52 -6.75
CA LYS A 174 -24.26 33.23 -6.86
C LYS A 174 -24.07 34.66 -7.37
N LEU A 175 -23.04 35.36 -6.86
CA LEU A 175 -22.70 36.70 -7.31
C LEU A 175 -22.23 36.71 -8.78
N TRP A 176 -21.44 35.71 -9.20
CA TRP A 176 -21.01 35.56 -10.60
C TRP A 176 -22.19 35.36 -11.55
N ILE A 177 -23.17 34.53 -11.18
CA ILE A 177 -24.40 34.31 -11.97
C ILE A 177 -25.18 35.63 -12.11
N VAL A 178 -25.36 36.36 -11.01
CA VAL A 178 -26.04 37.67 -11.04
C VAL A 178 -25.28 38.67 -11.92
N ILE A 179 -23.94 38.70 -11.87
CA ILE A 179 -23.12 39.54 -12.73
C ILE A 179 -23.31 39.17 -14.21
N LEU A 180 -23.30 37.87 -14.55
CA LEU A 180 -23.49 37.41 -15.93
C LEU A 180 -24.84 37.82 -16.51
N GLU A 181 -25.91 37.71 -15.72
CA GLU A 181 -27.30 37.92 -16.13
C GLU A 181 -27.72 39.39 -16.09
N VAL A 182 -27.34 40.15 -15.06
CA VAL A 182 -27.79 41.54 -14.85
C VAL A 182 -26.85 42.55 -15.51
N ASP A 183 -25.54 42.30 -15.47
CA ASP A 183 -24.54 43.24 -15.97
C ASP A 183 -23.40 42.51 -16.69
N ASN A 184 -23.71 42.00 -17.89
CA ASN A 184 -22.74 41.29 -18.73
C ASN A 184 -21.46 42.11 -19.03
N ARG A 185 -21.46 43.44 -18.82
CA ARG A 185 -20.26 44.28 -18.98
C ARG A 185 -19.26 44.04 -17.84
N GLU A 186 -19.74 43.89 -16.61
CA GLU A 186 -18.89 43.54 -15.45
C GLU A 186 -18.32 42.12 -15.58
N ALA A 187 -19.07 41.19 -16.20
CA ALA A 187 -18.55 39.85 -16.54
C ALA A 187 -17.43 39.87 -17.61
N ARG A 188 -17.35 40.93 -18.42
CA ARG A 188 -16.31 41.16 -19.44
C ARG A 188 -15.14 41.98 -18.88
N ASN A 189 -14.79 41.74 -17.62
CA ASN A 189 -13.66 42.37 -16.94
C ASN A 189 -12.65 41.29 -16.52
N ALA A 190 -11.35 41.54 -16.75
CA ALA A 190 -10.28 40.62 -16.37
C ALA A 190 -10.30 40.29 -14.86
N LYS A 191 -10.69 41.23 -14.00
CA LYS A 191 -10.83 41.02 -12.54
C LYS A 191 -11.98 40.08 -12.19
N ALA A 192 -13.07 40.12 -12.95
CA ALA A 192 -14.21 39.24 -12.77
C ALA A 192 -13.88 37.82 -13.22
N ILE A 193 -13.19 37.68 -14.37
CA ILE A 193 -12.66 36.39 -14.85
C ILE A 193 -11.68 35.78 -13.85
N LEU A 194 -10.78 36.58 -13.30
CA LEU A 194 -9.84 36.14 -12.29
C LEU A 194 -10.53 35.69 -11.00
N ALA A 195 -11.55 36.42 -10.54
CA ALA A 195 -12.34 36.00 -9.39
C ALA A 195 -13.04 34.66 -9.63
N ALA A 196 -13.66 34.48 -10.80
CA ALA A 196 -14.27 33.21 -11.19
C ALA A 196 -13.23 32.08 -11.27
N LEU A 197 -12.02 32.34 -11.78
CA LEU A 197 -10.94 31.35 -11.86
C LEU A 197 -10.38 30.93 -10.49
N LEU A 198 -10.29 31.88 -9.55
CA LEU A 198 -9.93 31.58 -8.15
C LEU A 198 -10.98 30.70 -7.47
N LEU A 199 -12.27 30.99 -7.70
CA LEU A 199 -13.37 30.11 -7.25
C LEU A 199 -13.27 28.72 -7.87
N SER A 200 -12.97 28.62 -9.18
CA SER A 200 -12.75 27.34 -9.85
C SER A 200 -11.54 26.59 -9.29
N THR A 201 -10.52 27.28 -8.79
CA THR A 201 -9.36 26.63 -8.17
C THR A 201 -9.74 25.94 -6.86
N TYR A 202 -10.51 26.62 -6.00
CA TYR A 202 -11.06 25.98 -4.80
C TYR A 202 -11.96 24.80 -5.20
N GLY A 203 -12.84 25.00 -6.17
CA GLY A 203 -13.78 23.97 -6.57
C GLY A 203 -13.12 22.73 -7.19
N THR A 204 -12.06 22.89 -7.97
CA THR A 204 -11.22 21.81 -8.51
C THR A 204 -10.43 21.07 -7.44
N LEU A 205 -10.18 21.68 -6.27
CA LEU A 205 -9.46 21.02 -5.17
C LEU A 205 -10.40 20.51 -4.08
N SER A 206 -11.71 20.78 -4.21
CA SER A 206 -12.67 20.40 -3.20
C SER A 206 -12.91 18.89 -3.20
N PRO A 207 -13.00 18.24 -2.02
CA PRO A 207 -13.43 16.85 -1.90
C PRO A 207 -14.93 16.67 -2.18
N ASP A 208 -15.72 17.75 -2.18
CA ASP A 208 -17.16 17.72 -2.43
C ASP A 208 -17.49 17.60 -3.94
N LEU A 209 -18.20 16.53 -4.30
CA LEU A 209 -18.60 16.24 -5.68
C LEU A 209 -19.52 17.32 -6.26
N LEU A 210 -20.43 17.88 -5.47
CA LEU A 210 -21.38 18.90 -5.93
C LEU A 210 -20.66 20.22 -6.21
N ILE A 211 -19.68 20.58 -5.37
CA ILE A 211 -18.80 21.74 -5.61
C ILE A 211 -17.98 21.52 -6.90
N ARG A 212 -17.43 20.32 -7.12
CA ARG A 212 -16.72 19.98 -8.37
C ARG A 212 -17.65 20.09 -9.59
N MET A 213 -18.87 19.56 -9.53
CA MET A 213 -19.85 19.69 -10.62
C MET A 213 -20.16 21.15 -10.94
N LYS A 214 -20.43 21.98 -9.92
CA LYS A 214 -20.70 23.42 -10.09
C LYS A 214 -19.52 24.17 -10.74
N THR A 215 -18.30 23.71 -10.47
CA THR A 215 -17.07 24.28 -11.02
C THR A 215 -16.94 24.07 -12.54
N SER A 216 -17.44 22.95 -13.07
CA SER A 216 -17.42 22.68 -14.52
C SER A 216 -18.18 23.76 -15.32
N ALA A 217 -19.37 24.17 -14.84
CA ALA A 217 -20.13 25.27 -15.45
C ALA A 217 -19.40 26.61 -15.33
N LEU A 218 -18.76 26.88 -14.19
CA LEU A 218 -17.99 28.10 -13.97
C LEU A 218 -16.80 28.19 -14.95
N ILE A 219 -16.07 27.10 -15.16
CA ILE A 219 -14.97 27.02 -16.14
C ILE A 219 -15.48 27.26 -17.56
N CYS A 220 -16.59 26.62 -17.96
CA CYS A 220 -17.22 26.85 -19.27
C CYS A 220 -17.57 28.33 -19.50
N ASN A 221 -18.11 29.00 -18.47
CA ASN A 221 -18.44 30.43 -18.54
C ASN A 221 -17.19 31.29 -18.71
N ILE A 222 -16.13 30.99 -17.95
CA ILE A 222 -14.85 31.70 -18.03
C ILE A 222 -14.22 31.56 -19.43
N VAL A 223 -14.15 30.33 -19.97
CA VAL A 223 -13.65 30.04 -21.33
C VAL A 223 -14.46 30.79 -22.40
N THR A 224 -15.77 30.91 -22.21
CA THR A 224 -16.61 31.67 -23.14
C THR A 224 -16.33 33.17 -23.07
N MET A 225 -16.17 33.73 -21.87
CA MET A 225 -15.89 35.16 -21.68
C MET A 225 -14.50 35.54 -22.18
N SER A 226 -13.49 34.72 -21.94
CA SER A 226 -12.13 34.92 -22.45
C SER A 226 -12.05 34.89 -23.98
N ARG A 227 -12.81 34.01 -24.65
CA ARG A 227 -12.97 34.01 -26.12
C ARG A 227 -13.62 35.32 -26.60
N ARG A 228 -14.66 35.79 -25.92
CA ARG A 228 -15.34 37.08 -26.22
C ARG A 228 -14.42 38.29 -26.02
N LEU A 229 -13.57 38.25 -25.00
CA LEU A 229 -12.52 39.25 -24.76
C LEU A 229 -11.31 39.10 -25.68
N ARG A 230 -11.31 38.07 -26.55
CA ARG A 230 -10.20 37.72 -27.45
C ARG A 230 -8.87 37.59 -26.70
N LEU A 231 -8.91 37.03 -25.49
CA LEU A 231 -7.68 36.89 -24.70
C LEU A 231 -6.65 36.01 -25.41
N THR A 232 -7.05 35.09 -26.28
CA THR A 232 -6.14 34.24 -27.05
C THR A 232 -5.58 34.90 -28.31
N ASP A 233 -5.96 36.14 -28.66
CA ASP A 233 -5.49 36.81 -29.89
C ASP A 233 -4.19 37.60 -29.62
N PRO A 234 -3.11 37.38 -30.40
CA PRO A 234 -1.84 38.09 -30.25
C PRO A 234 -1.91 39.55 -30.72
N ALA A 235 -2.92 39.95 -31.50
CA ALA A 235 -3.01 41.26 -32.15
C ALA A 235 -3.73 42.36 -31.34
N LEU A 236 -4.13 42.10 -30.09
CA LEU A 236 -4.90 43.07 -29.28
C LEU A 236 -4.17 44.35 -28.87
N SER A 237 -2.91 44.53 -29.27
CA SER A 237 -2.10 45.70 -28.93
C SER A 237 -2.54 47.01 -29.61
N ALA A 238 -3.49 47.03 -30.56
CA ALA A 238 -3.70 48.24 -31.37
C ALA A 238 -5.14 48.72 -31.63
N TYR A 239 -6.21 47.93 -31.48
CA TYR A 239 -7.53 48.31 -32.03
C TYR A 239 -8.80 47.92 -31.25
N THR A 240 -8.80 47.92 -29.91
CA THR A 240 -10.09 47.81 -29.17
C THR A 240 -10.23 48.88 -28.09
N THR A 241 -11.34 49.62 -28.17
CA THR A 241 -11.81 50.68 -27.26
C THR A 241 -12.33 50.12 -25.93
N LEU A 242 -11.51 49.35 -25.23
CA LEU A 242 -11.71 49.02 -23.83
C LEU A 242 -10.58 49.73 -23.06
N ASN A 243 -10.93 50.57 -22.07
CA ASN A 243 -9.98 51.24 -21.18
C ASN A 243 -9.24 50.21 -20.30
N ILE A 244 -8.38 49.41 -20.92
CA ILE A 244 -7.53 48.41 -20.28
C ILE A 244 -6.17 49.08 -20.10
N THR A 245 -5.71 49.23 -18.85
CA THR A 245 -4.42 49.88 -18.58
C THR A 245 -3.26 48.97 -19.03
N GLU A 246 -2.07 49.51 -19.34
CA GLU A 246 -0.90 48.70 -19.77
C GLU A 246 -0.55 47.57 -18.77
N ARG A 247 -0.87 47.74 -17.49
CA ARG A 247 -0.75 46.71 -16.44
C ARG A 247 -1.73 45.54 -16.61
N ASP A 248 -2.94 45.81 -17.08
CA ASP A 248 -3.97 44.78 -17.33
C ASP A 248 -3.63 43.93 -18.58
N LEU A 249 -2.77 44.43 -19.48
CA LEU A 249 -2.25 43.68 -20.63
C LEU A 249 -1.09 42.74 -20.25
N ALA A 250 -0.26 43.11 -19.27
CA ALA A 250 0.91 42.34 -18.85
C ALA A 250 0.54 41.03 -18.14
N GLY A 251 -0.55 41.01 -17.37
CA GLY A 251 -1.06 39.80 -16.70
C GLY A 251 -1.88 38.87 -17.58
N LYS A 252 -2.18 39.26 -18.83
CA LYS A 252 -3.07 38.52 -19.75
C LYS A 252 -2.55 37.11 -20.06
N SER A 253 -1.27 36.97 -20.39
CA SER A 253 -0.66 35.67 -20.69
C SER A 253 -0.64 34.77 -19.46
N SER A 254 -0.30 35.30 -18.28
CA SER A 254 -0.31 34.55 -17.02
C SER A 254 -1.72 34.09 -16.63
N LEU A 255 -2.75 34.91 -16.90
CA LEU A 255 -4.15 34.55 -16.71
C LEU A 255 -4.57 33.37 -17.60
N LEU A 256 -4.13 33.34 -18.86
CA LEU A 256 -4.38 32.20 -19.76
C LEU A 256 -3.67 30.93 -19.30
N CYS A 257 -2.41 31.04 -18.86
CA CYS A 257 -1.64 29.90 -18.35
C CYS A 257 -2.30 29.30 -17.12
N TYR A 258 -2.73 30.16 -16.19
CA TYR A 258 -3.43 29.74 -14.98
C TYR A 258 -4.77 29.07 -15.28
N MET A 259 -5.52 29.63 -16.22
CA MET A 259 -6.80 29.09 -16.66
C MET A 259 -6.66 27.70 -17.30
N LEU A 260 -5.65 27.51 -18.17
CA LEU A 260 -5.34 26.20 -18.76
C LEU A 260 -5.00 25.17 -17.68
N LEU A 261 -4.21 25.57 -16.67
CA LEU A 261 -3.84 24.69 -15.56
C LEU A 261 -5.06 24.24 -14.76
N VAL A 262 -5.92 25.17 -14.35
CA VAL A 262 -7.13 24.85 -13.55
C VAL A 262 -8.10 23.98 -14.36
N ASP A 263 -8.31 24.28 -15.64
CA ASP A 263 -9.15 23.49 -16.54
C ASP A 263 -8.61 22.06 -16.72
N THR A 264 -7.29 21.91 -16.90
CA THR A 264 -6.64 20.59 -17.03
C THR A 264 -6.77 19.77 -15.75
N MET A 265 -6.52 20.38 -14.59
CA MET A 265 -6.65 19.69 -13.30
C MET A 265 -8.11 19.32 -13.00
N HIS A 266 -9.05 20.17 -13.39
CA HIS A 266 -10.48 19.89 -13.27
C HIS A 266 -10.88 18.68 -14.11
N ALA A 267 -10.49 18.68 -15.40
CA ALA A 267 -10.75 17.60 -16.33
C ALA A 267 -10.20 16.24 -15.84
N LEU A 268 -9.01 16.23 -15.22
CA LEU A 268 -8.43 15.03 -14.61
C LEU A 268 -9.28 14.47 -13.48
N GLN A 269 -9.76 15.33 -12.57
CA GLN A 269 -10.55 14.90 -11.43
C GLN A 269 -11.97 14.47 -11.80
N THR A 270 -12.60 15.15 -12.77
CA THR A 270 -13.98 14.87 -13.17
C THR A 270 -14.07 13.90 -14.33
N ASN A 271 -12.94 13.39 -14.80
CA ASN A 271 -12.84 12.51 -15.96
C ASN A 271 -13.49 13.12 -17.23
N ASP A 272 -13.38 14.43 -17.39
CA ASP A 272 -14.00 15.22 -18.46
C ASP A 272 -12.93 15.69 -19.48
N ILE A 273 -13.38 16.30 -20.58
CA ILE A 273 -12.52 16.90 -21.60
C ILE A 273 -12.15 18.33 -21.16
N PRO A 274 -10.86 18.73 -21.22
CA PRO A 274 -10.46 20.11 -21.02
C PRO A 274 -11.27 21.06 -21.92
N LYS A 275 -11.84 22.12 -21.35
CA LYS A 275 -12.71 23.07 -22.07
C LYS A 275 -11.92 24.02 -22.97
N TYR A 276 -10.63 24.19 -22.69
CA TYR A 276 -9.65 24.85 -23.53
C TYR A 276 -8.93 23.86 -24.45
N SER A 277 -9.02 24.09 -25.75
CA SER A 277 -8.13 23.38 -26.68
C SER A 277 -6.77 24.06 -26.71
N VAL A 278 -5.70 23.26 -26.69
CA VAL A 278 -4.35 23.80 -26.82
C VAL A 278 -4.14 24.44 -28.21
N ASP A 279 -4.88 24.01 -29.23
CA ASP A 279 -4.77 24.51 -30.60
C ASP A 279 -5.34 25.93 -30.79
N GLU A 280 -6.25 26.37 -29.92
CA GLU A 280 -6.83 27.73 -29.94
C GLU A 280 -5.98 28.76 -29.16
N LEU A 281 -4.92 28.33 -28.49
CA LEU A 281 -4.04 29.20 -27.71
C LEU A 281 -2.97 29.85 -28.60
N ALA A 282 -3.09 31.16 -28.81
CA ALA A 282 -2.13 31.94 -29.60
C ALA A 282 -1.67 33.20 -28.86
N PHE A 283 -0.84 33.03 -27.83
CA PHE A 283 -0.33 34.14 -27.03
C PHE A 283 1.19 34.10 -26.85
N THR A 284 1.74 35.21 -26.38
CA THR A 284 3.15 35.35 -26.05
C THR A 284 3.41 34.81 -24.65
N MET A 285 4.34 33.86 -24.52
CA MET A 285 4.73 33.25 -23.24
C MET A 285 5.20 34.34 -22.25
N PRO A 286 4.72 34.31 -21.00
CA PRO A 286 4.83 35.46 -20.09
C PRO A 286 6.26 35.81 -19.68
N GLN A 287 7.17 34.82 -19.60
CA GLN A 287 8.55 35.05 -19.17
C GLN A 287 9.53 35.19 -20.33
N SER A 288 9.51 34.26 -21.30
CA SER A 288 10.46 34.28 -22.41
C SER A 288 10.08 35.18 -23.58
N GLY A 289 8.81 35.60 -23.69
CA GLY A 289 8.37 36.41 -24.83
C GLY A 289 8.24 35.64 -26.15
N HIS A 290 8.43 34.31 -26.14
CA HIS A 290 8.24 33.47 -27.33
C HIS A 290 6.75 33.25 -27.65
N SER A 291 6.46 32.92 -28.91
CA SER A 291 5.12 32.50 -29.32
C SER A 291 4.82 31.10 -28.77
N PHE A 292 3.85 30.97 -27.86
CA PHE A 292 3.46 29.67 -27.29
C PHE A 292 3.15 28.65 -28.40
N ARG A 293 2.36 29.06 -29.39
CA ARG A 293 1.94 28.19 -30.50
C ARG A 293 3.12 27.68 -31.32
N THR A 294 4.11 28.53 -31.59
CA THR A 294 5.29 28.16 -32.36
C THR A 294 6.16 27.18 -31.56
N THR A 295 6.40 27.47 -30.28
CA THR A 295 7.18 26.62 -29.37
C THR A 295 6.52 25.25 -29.17
N TYR A 296 5.21 25.23 -28.93
CA TYR A 296 4.44 24.00 -28.69
C TYR A 296 4.34 23.11 -29.94
N ILE A 297 4.14 23.69 -31.12
CA ILE A 297 4.19 22.92 -32.38
C ILE A 297 5.61 22.39 -32.63
N GLY A 298 6.64 23.19 -32.31
CA GLY A 298 8.04 22.78 -32.42
C GLY A 298 8.36 21.53 -31.59
N ILE A 299 7.97 21.52 -30.30
CA ILE A 299 8.24 20.37 -29.43
C ILE A 299 7.48 19.12 -29.86
N LEU A 300 6.25 19.25 -30.38
CA LEU A 300 5.50 18.13 -30.96
C LEU A 300 6.16 17.55 -32.22
N HIS A 301 6.91 18.36 -32.97
CA HIS A 301 7.69 17.90 -34.13
C HIS A 301 9.14 17.51 -33.78
N GLY A 302 9.48 17.41 -32.49
CA GLY A 302 10.82 17.03 -32.04
C GLY A 302 11.89 18.10 -32.32
N CYS A 303 11.50 19.36 -32.50
CA CYS A 303 12.45 20.47 -32.58
C CYS A 303 13.01 20.81 -31.19
N ASP A 304 14.29 21.17 -31.14
CA ASP A 304 14.91 21.66 -29.92
C ASP A 304 14.25 22.97 -29.45
N LEU A 305 14.13 23.12 -28.13
CA LEU A 305 13.61 24.34 -27.51
C LEU A 305 14.67 25.45 -27.49
N PRO A 306 14.27 26.74 -27.62
CA PRO A 306 15.20 27.87 -27.55
C PRO A 306 16.05 27.88 -26.27
N ASP A 307 17.33 28.24 -26.41
CA ASP A 307 18.31 28.23 -25.32
C ASP A 307 18.01 29.23 -24.18
N ASP A 308 17.19 30.24 -24.43
CA ASP A 308 16.74 31.23 -23.44
C ASP A 308 15.50 30.78 -22.65
N LEU A 309 14.84 29.69 -23.07
CA LEU A 309 13.62 29.17 -22.45
C LEU A 309 13.99 28.32 -21.22
N SER A 310 14.10 28.95 -20.05
CA SER A 310 14.59 28.34 -18.80
C SER A 310 13.71 28.61 -17.57
N ALA A 311 12.66 29.42 -17.74
CA ALA A 311 11.75 29.80 -16.67
C ALA A 311 10.80 28.65 -16.28
N THR A 312 10.49 28.55 -14.98
CA THR A 312 9.56 27.54 -14.43
C THR A 312 8.16 27.68 -15.03
N GLU A 313 7.70 28.90 -15.24
CA GLU A 313 6.40 29.25 -15.83
C GLU A 313 6.25 28.66 -17.24
N ASP A 314 7.30 28.81 -18.06
CA ASP A 314 7.31 28.35 -19.44
C ASP A 314 7.37 26.81 -19.51
N ALA A 315 8.17 26.18 -18.64
CA ALA A 315 8.24 24.73 -18.52
C ALA A 315 6.90 24.13 -18.05
N LEU A 316 6.28 24.74 -17.03
CA LEU A 316 4.97 24.33 -16.50
C LEU A 316 3.86 24.50 -17.53
N LEU A 317 3.87 25.59 -18.31
CA LEU A 317 2.91 25.82 -19.38
C LEU A 317 2.98 24.71 -20.45
N LEU A 318 4.19 24.35 -20.87
CA LEU A 318 4.39 23.30 -21.87
C LEU A 318 3.94 21.92 -21.34
N LEU A 319 4.24 21.56 -20.09
CA LEU A 319 3.73 20.32 -19.48
C LEU A 319 2.20 20.31 -19.39
N THR A 320 1.61 21.40 -18.90
CA THR A 320 0.16 21.53 -18.77
C THR A 320 -0.51 21.36 -20.13
N ALA A 321 0.06 21.94 -21.18
CA ALA A 321 -0.41 21.79 -22.55
C ALA A 321 -0.30 20.34 -23.07
N LEU A 322 0.81 19.65 -22.81
CA LEU A 322 0.99 18.24 -23.19
C LEU A 322 -0.02 17.33 -22.47
N LEU A 323 -0.26 17.58 -21.18
CA LEU A 323 -1.24 16.86 -20.37
C LEU A 323 -2.68 17.12 -20.86
N ALA A 324 -3.05 18.39 -21.08
CA ALA A 324 -4.34 18.77 -21.64
C ALA A 324 -4.58 18.14 -23.02
N HIS A 325 -3.57 18.13 -23.88
CA HIS A 325 -3.64 17.50 -25.21
C HIS A 325 -3.78 15.98 -25.09
N SER A 326 -3.08 15.34 -24.15
CA SER A 326 -3.24 13.91 -23.86
C SER A 326 -4.68 13.56 -23.45
N LEU A 327 -5.25 14.33 -22.52
CA LEU A 327 -6.62 14.12 -22.04
C LEU A 327 -7.64 14.34 -23.15
N TYR A 328 -7.50 15.43 -23.90
CA TYR A 328 -8.36 15.74 -25.03
C TYR A 328 -8.35 14.61 -26.06
N LEU A 329 -7.17 14.08 -26.41
CA LEU A 329 -7.06 12.93 -27.31
C LEU A 329 -7.78 11.72 -26.70
N GLN A 330 -7.37 11.26 -25.52
CA GLN A 330 -7.91 10.06 -24.86
C GLN A 330 -9.44 10.07 -24.81
N LYS A 331 -10.03 11.18 -24.34
CA LYS A 331 -11.49 11.33 -24.23
C LYS A 331 -12.21 11.52 -25.56
N SER A 332 -11.54 12.09 -26.56
CA SER A 332 -12.11 12.16 -27.92
C SER A 332 -12.18 10.78 -28.61
N PHE A 333 -11.42 9.79 -28.15
CA PHE A 333 -11.38 8.44 -28.72
C PHE A 333 -12.19 7.38 -27.95
N GLU A 334 -12.71 7.67 -26.75
CA GLU A 334 -13.47 6.74 -25.87
C GLU A 334 -14.91 6.38 -26.35
N ALA A 335 -15.28 6.66 -27.61
CA ALA A 335 -16.53 6.13 -28.19
C ALA A 335 -16.40 4.60 -28.46
N PRO A 336 -17.41 3.77 -28.15
CA PRO A 336 -17.25 2.33 -27.99
C PRO A 336 -17.09 1.63 -29.34
N PHE A 337 -15.87 1.19 -29.66
CA PHE A 337 -15.65 0.20 -30.72
C PHE A 337 -14.79 -0.94 -30.17
N ALA A 338 -15.46 -2.03 -29.81
CA ALA A 338 -14.82 -3.32 -29.57
C ALA A 338 -14.20 -3.81 -30.88
N VAL A 339 -12.87 -3.94 -30.97
CA VAL A 339 -12.24 -4.61 -32.12
C VAL A 339 -11.03 -5.45 -31.71
N GLN A 340 -11.09 -6.71 -32.14
CA GLN A 340 -10.03 -7.72 -32.07
C GLN A 340 -8.83 -7.32 -32.95
N THR A 341 -7.62 -7.38 -32.41
CA THR A 341 -6.37 -7.23 -33.17
C THR A 341 -6.13 -8.43 -34.10
N PRO A 342 -6.00 -8.26 -35.43
CA PRO A 342 -5.46 -9.29 -36.30
C PRO A 342 -3.94 -9.17 -36.46
N PRO A 343 -3.23 -10.28 -36.67
CA PRO A 343 -1.78 -10.28 -36.85
C PRO A 343 -1.44 -9.76 -38.25
N HIS A 344 -0.51 -8.81 -38.31
CA HIS A 344 0.10 -8.19 -39.49
C HIS A 344 -0.67 -6.99 -40.10
N CYS A 345 -0.09 -5.79 -39.99
CA CYS A 345 -0.51 -4.62 -40.77
C CYS A 345 0.66 -4.01 -41.55
N SER A 346 0.36 -3.69 -42.81
CA SER A 346 1.20 -3.04 -43.83
C SER A 346 1.26 -1.52 -43.60
N PRO A 347 2.39 -0.84 -43.91
CA PRO A 347 2.58 0.60 -43.70
C PRO A 347 1.76 1.53 -44.61
N TYR A 348 0.86 1.01 -45.45
CA TYR A 348 0.10 1.81 -46.44
C TYR A 348 -1.44 1.71 -46.29
N ARG A 349 -1.95 1.31 -45.13
CA ARG A 349 -3.40 1.34 -44.86
C ARG A 349 -3.82 2.76 -44.49
N PRO A 350 -5.00 3.27 -44.92
CA PRO A 350 -5.52 4.53 -44.41
C PRO A 350 -5.55 4.49 -42.88
N LEU A 351 -5.07 5.56 -42.24
CA LEU A 351 -4.94 5.71 -40.78
C LEU A 351 -6.26 5.27 -40.12
N CYS A 352 -6.28 4.09 -39.48
CA CYS A 352 -7.39 3.77 -38.60
C CYS A 352 -7.27 4.66 -37.35
N LEU A 353 -8.40 4.91 -36.69
CA LEU A 353 -8.45 5.75 -35.48
C LEU A 353 -7.45 5.29 -34.42
N GLU A 354 -7.23 3.98 -34.29
CA GLU A 354 -6.26 3.36 -33.37
C GLU A 354 -4.80 3.70 -33.74
N THR A 355 -4.46 3.67 -35.03
CA THR A 355 -3.11 4.04 -35.51
C THR A 355 -2.88 5.53 -35.34
N GLU A 356 -3.87 6.38 -35.61
CA GLU A 356 -3.78 7.81 -35.36
C GLU A 356 -3.64 8.11 -33.87
N PHE A 357 -4.43 7.46 -33.00
CA PHE A 357 -4.31 7.58 -31.54
C PHE A 357 -2.91 7.18 -31.05
N THR A 358 -2.41 6.01 -31.47
CA THR A 358 -1.07 5.52 -31.13
C THR A 358 0.01 6.48 -31.62
N ASN A 359 -0.10 7.00 -32.86
CA ASN A 359 0.84 7.99 -33.41
C ASN A 359 0.81 9.30 -32.62
N ARG A 360 -0.36 9.74 -32.17
CA ARG A 360 -0.52 10.96 -31.37
C ARG A 360 0.04 10.78 -29.96
N GLN A 361 -0.21 9.64 -29.31
CA GLN A 361 0.43 9.30 -28.03
C GLN A 361 1.95 9.24 -28.15
N ALA A 362 2.48 8.63 -29.21
CA ALA A 362 3.91 8.58 -29.48
C ALA A 362 4.51 9.97 -29.69
N THR A 363 3.80 10.86 -30.41
CA THR A 363 4.18 12.27 -30.59
C THR A 363 4.27 13.01 -29.24
N ILE A 364 3.28 12.85 -28.36
CA ILE A 364 3.29 13.50 -27.03
C ILE A 364 4.42 12.92 -26.17
N ASN A 365 4.63 11.60 -26.17
CA ASN A 365 5.73 10.98 -25.45
C ASN A 365 7.11 11.45 -25.96
N ALA A 366 7.26 11.65 -27.27
CA ALA A 366 8.47 12.25 -27.84
C ALA A 366 8.66 13.70 -27.39
N ALA A 367 7.59 14.50 -27.36
CA ALA A 367 7.63 15.87 -26.85
C ALA A 367 8.00 15.93 -25.35
N LEU A 368 7.54 14.98 -24.54
CA LEU A 368 7.94 14.85 -23.13
C LEU A 368 9.44 14.54 -22.99
N ASN A 369 10.04 13.76 -23.89
CA ASN A 369 11.49 13.54 -23.88
C ASN A 369 12.26 14.84 -24.21
N VAL A 370 11.77 15.65 -25.15
CA VAL A 370 12.37 16.97 -25.44
C VAL A 370 12.23 17.90 -24.24
N TRP A 371 11.08 17.87 -23.57
CA TRP A 371 10.86 18.62 -22.33
C TRP A 371 11.83 18.17 -21.23
N GLU A 372 11.97 16.87 -21.00
CA GLU A 372 12.88 16.28 -20.00
C GLU A 372 14.34 16.65 -20.27
N ALA A 373 14.78 16.54 -21.53
CA ALA A 373 16.14 16.92 -21.92
C ALA A 373 16.44 18.40 -21.65
N ARG A 374 15.44 19.28 -21.77
CA ARG A 374 15.60 20.71 -21.55
C ARG A 374 15.49 21.12 -20.09
N PHE A 375 14.53 20.56 -19.36
CA PHE A 375 14.12 21.07 -18.04
C PHE A 375 14.35 20.08 -16.89
N GLY A 376 14.54 18.78 -17.18
CA GLY A 376 14.53 17.72 -16.16
C GLY A 376 15.54 17.89 -15.04
N ASN A 377 16.70 18.51 -15.32
CA ASN A 377 17.76 18.74 -14.32
C ASN A 377 17.65 20.09 -13.59
N THR A 378 16.77 21.00 -14.03
CA THR A 378 16.71 22.39 -13.54
C THR A 378 15.40 22.73 -12.84
N MET A 379 14.36 21.92 -13.02
CA MET A 379 13.04 22.17 -12.45
C MET A 379 12.92 21.74 -10.99
N SER A 380 11.97 22.38 -10.30
CA SER A 380 11.59 22.01 -8.96
C SER A 380 10.86 20.66 -8.93
N GLN A 381 10.94 20.01 -7.78
CA GLN A 381 10.44 18.67 -7.52
C GLN A 381 8.92 18.54 -7.78
N ASP A 382 8.13 19.57 -7.49
CA ASP A 382 6.70 19.63 -7.80
C ASP A 382 6.40 19.63 -9.31
N VAL A 383 7.22 20.29 -10.13
CA VAL A 383 7.10 20.29 -11.59
C VAL A 383 7.56 18.95 -12.17
N LEU A 384 8.59 18.32 -11.59
CA LEU A 384 9.00 16.96 -11.95
C LEU A 384 7.93 15.92 -11.61
N ALA A 385 7.23 16.08 -10.49
CA ALA A 385 6.08 15.24 -10.16
C ALA A 385 4.97 15.35 -11.22
N LEU A 386 4.66 16.55 -11.70
CA LEU A 386 3.71 16.73 -12.82
C LEU A 386 4.21 16.09 -14.13
N PHE A 387 5.52 16.15 -14.40
CA PHE A 387 6.13 15.49 -15.55
C PHE A 387 5.96 13.96 -15.49
N HIS A 388 6.32 13.35 -14.36
CA HIS A 388 6.14 11.91 -14.15
C HIS A 388 4.67 11.51 -14.22
N PHE A 389 3.78 12.33 -13.68
CA PHE A 389 2.34 12.12 -13.78
C PHE A 389 1.84 12.22 -15.22
N THR A 390 2.35 13.16 -16.02
CA THR A 390 1.97 13.28 -17.43
C THR A 390 2.36 12.03 -18.22
N ARG A 391 3.51 11.42 -17.91
CA ARG A 391 3.90 10.11 -18.47
C ARG A 391 3.01 8.98 -17.96
N LEU A 392 2.64 9.01 -16.69
CA LEU A 392 1.73 8.04 -16.08
C LEU A 392 0.35 8.07 -16.75
N GLN A 393 -0.23 9.26 -16.96
CA GLN A 393 -1.50 9.48 -17.68
C GLN A 393 -1.46 8.92 -19.11
N LEU A 394 -0.32 9.01 -19.80
CA LEU A 394 -0.16 8.42 -21.14
C LEU A 394 -0.16 6.89 -21.11
N LEU A 395 0.44 6.28 -20.09
CA LEU A 395 0.47 4.82 -19.91
C LEU A 395 -0.86 4.25 -19.40
N VAL A 396 -1.59 5.02 -18.59
CA VAL A 396 -2.87 4.60 -18.00
C VAL A 396 -3.94 5.65 -18.34
N PRO A 397 -4.52 5.61 -19.56
CA PRO A 397 -5.53 6.58 -19.99
C PRO A 397 -6.77 6.66 -19.09
N GLN A 398 -7.11 5.54 -18.45
CA GLN A 398 -8.26 5.39 -17.56
C GLN A 398 -7.94 5.73 -16.10
N ILE A 399 -6.78 6.34 -15.79
CA ILE A 399 -6.35 6.58 -14.41
C ILE A 399 -7.39 7.35 -13.57
N SER A 400 -8.15 8.26 -14.17
CA SER A 400 -9.23 8.99 -13.50
C SER A 400 -10.40 8.09 -13.07
N ASP A 401 -10.65 6.97 -13.77
CA ASP A 401 -11.70 6.00 -13.42
C ASP A 401 -11.38 5.25 -12.12
N LEU A 402 -10.11 5.24 -11.69
CA LEU A 402 -9.71 4.65 -10.40
C LEU A 402 -10.37 5.36 -9.22
N SER A 403 -10.69 6.65 -9.34
CA SER A 403 -11.39 7.40 -8.28
C SER A 403 -12.78 6.82 -8.05
N LEU A 404 -13.54 6.60 -9.13
CA LEU A 404 -14.88 5.99 -9.08
C LEU A 404 -14.81 4.54 -8.60
N PHE A 405 -13.79 3.79 -9.05
CA PHE A 405 -13.56 2.42 -8.61
C PHE A 405 -13.29 2.33 -7.09
N ALA A 406 -12.44 3.21 -6.56
CA ALA A 406 -12.13 3.26 -5.12
C ALA A 406 -13.37 3.63 -4.29
N GLU A 407 -14.17 4.61 -4.74
CA GLU A 407 -15.42 5.00 -4.10
C GLU A 407 -16.45 3.85 -4.07
N GLN A 408 -16.60 3.09 -5.16
CA GLN A 408 -17.56 1.98 -5.24
C GLN A 408 -17.17 0.75 -4.41
N GLN A 409 -15.86 0.50 -4.24
CA GLN A 409 -15.37 -0.53 -3.31
C GLN A 409 -15.73 -0.21 -1.85
N LEU A 410 -15.67 1.06 -1.45
CA LEU A 410 -16.03 1.49 -0.10
C LEU A 410 -17.52 1.30 0.23
N VAL A 411 -18.38 1.35 -0.78
CA VAL A 411 -19.85 1.24 -0.64
C VAL A 411 -20.36 -0.20 -0.86
N GLY A 412 -19.48 -1.16 -1.12
CA GLY A 412 -19.84 -2.58 -1.26
C GLY A 412 -20.56 -2.94 -2.57
N GLY A 413 -20.34 -2.16 -3.64
CA GLY A 413 -20.92 -2.40 -4.96
C GLY A 413 -20.14 -3.39 -5.83
N ILE A 414 -20.74 -3.86 -6.93
CA ILE A 414 -20.04 -4.60 -7.99
C ILE A 414 -19.16 -3.60 -8.74
N ALA A 415 -17.86 -3.58 -8.44
CA ALA A 415 -16.92 -2.68 -9.09
C ALA A 415 -16.72 -3.07 -10.57
N PRO A 416 -16.65 -2.09 -11.50
CA PRO A 416 -16.30 -2.36 -12.90
C PRO A 416 -14.89 -2.96 -13.00
N THR A 417 -14.67 -3.83 -13.97
CA THR A 417 -13.36 -4.44 -14.22
C THR A 417 -12.40 -3.36 -14.74
N PHE A 418 -11.50 -2.88 -13.87
CA PHE A 418 -10.37 -2.03 -14.27
C PHE A 418 -9.22 -2.92 -14.76
N HIS A 419 -8.70 -2.65 -15.96
CA HIS A 419 -7.61 -3.39 -16.58
C HIS A 419 -6.32 -3.38 -15.72
N ASP A 420 -5.47 -4.39 -15.89
CA ASP A 420 -4.23 -4.52 -15.12
C ASP A 420 -3.31 -3.32 -15.32
N ILE A 421 -2.68 -2.87 -14.22
CA ILE A 421 -1.77 -1.73 -14.22
C ILE A 421 -0.36 -2.18 -14.68
N PRO A 422 0.22 -1.59 -15.74
CA PRO A 422 1.58 -1.94 -16.17
C PRO A 422 2.63 -1.68 -15.08
N PRO A 423 3.67 -2.52 -14.93
CA PRO A 423 4.74 -2.30 -13.95
C PRO A 423 5.46 -0.95 -14.12
N GLU A 424 5.60 -0.47 -15.35
CA GLU A 424 6.15 0.84 -15.68
C GLU A 424 5.29 1.99 -15.14
N ALA A 425 3.96 1.82 -15.11
CA ALA A 425 3.05 2.80 -14.53
C ALA A 425 3.22 2.88 -13.00
N VAL A 426 3.43 1.73 -12.33
CA VAL A 426 3.72 1.70 -10.89
C VAL A 426 5.03 2.44 -10.57
N LYS A 427 6.07 2.26 -11.39
CA LYS A 427 7.34 3.00 -11.23
C LYS A 427 7.14 4.51 -11.37
N LEU A 428 6.40 4.95 -12.39
CA LEU A 428 6.10 6.38 -12.58
C LEU A 428 5.25 6.93 -11.44
N ALA A 429 4.27 6.18 -10.94
CA ALA A 429 3.48 6.57 -9.78
C ALA A 429 4.36 6.77 -8.53
N TRP A 430 5.30 5.87 -8.27
CA TRP A 430 6.31 6.06 -7.22
C TRP A 430 7.22 7.26 -7.48
N SER A 431 7.61 7.53 -8.74
CA SER A 431 8.35 8.75 -9.07
C SER A 431 7.55 10.02 -8.77
N VAL A 432 6.23 10.03 -9.00
CA VAL A 432 5.36 11.16 -8.62
C VAL A 432 5.40 11.37 -7.10
N LEU A 433 5.28 10.30 -6.31
CA LEU A 433 5.27 10.37 -4.85
C LEU A 433 6.64 10.80 -4.29
N ALA A 434 7.74 10.23 -4.79
CA ALA A 434 9.10 10.50 -4.34
C ALA A 434 9.55 11.94 -4.62
N ASN A 435 9.18 12.51 -5.78
CA ASN A 435 9.46 13.92 -6.11
C ASN A 435 8.63 14.91 -5.26
N VAL A 436 7.83 14.44 -4.30
CA VAL A 436 7.01 15.32 -3.46
C VAL A 436 7.36 15.17 -1.98
N GLU A 437 7.80 13.99 -1.56
CA GLU A 437 8.28 13.70 -0.19
C GLU A 437 9.50 14.55 0.20
N ASP A 438 10.42 14.82 -0.75
CA ASP A 438 11.62 15.64 -0.53
C ASP A 438 11.41 17.15 -0.80
N SER A 439 10.18 17.58 -1.10
CA SER A 439 9.91 18.95 -1.53
C SER A 439 9.69 19.89 -0.33
N PRO A 440 10.49 20.97 -0.16
CA PRO A 440 10.30 21.97 0.91
C PRO A 440 8.95 22.71 0.87
N THR A 441 8.18 22.48 -0.19
CA THR A 441 6.82 22.95 -0.47
C THR A 441 5.79 22.46 0.56
N ILE A 442 5.98 21.24 1.12
CA ILE A 442 5.10 20.65 2.15
C ILE A 442 5.37 21.21 3.55
N GLN A 443 6.54 21.83 3.78
CA GLN A 443 6.87 22.52 5.04
C GLN A 443 6.27 23.94 5.15
N GLY A 444 5.19 24.21 4.39
CA GLY A 444 4.29 25.32 4.65
C GLY A 444 4.60 26.65 3.95
N LYS A 445 5.13 26.67 2.71
CA LYS A 445 5.38 27.96 2.02
C LYS A 445 4.93 28.13 0.57
N LYS A 446 4.52 27.11 -0.19
CA LYS A 446 3.97 27.31 -1.56
C LYS A 446 2.94 26.22 -1.88
N LEU A 447 1.83 26.57 -2.53
CA LEU A 447 0.86 25.58 -3.00
C LEU A 447 0.99 25.39 -4.52
N ALA A 448 1.44 24.22 -4.95
CA ALA A 448 1.36 23.79 -6.34
C ALA A 448 -0.03 23.17 -6.57
N ILE A 449 -0.85 23.85 -7.38
CA ILE A 449 -2.29 23.55 -7.55
C ILE A 449 -2.52 22.15 -8.12
N TRP A 450 -1.58 21.59 -8.86
CA TRP A 450 -1.69 20.26 -9.45
C TRP A 450 -1.39 19.12 -8.47
N LEU A 451 -0.58 19.37 -7.43
CA LEU A 451 -0.06 18.31 -6.56
C LEU A 451 -1.16 17.46 -5.91
N PRO A 452 -2.21 18.03 -5.28
CA PRO A 452 -3.26 17.22 -4.67
C PRO A 452 -3.91 16.24 -5.65
N VAL A 453 -4.12 16.67 -6.90
CA VAL A 453 -4.75 15.85 -7.95
C VAL A 453 -3.82 14.73 -8.39
N VAL A 454 -2.57 15.05 -8.73
CA VAL A 454 -1.62 14.07 -9.28
C VAL A 454 -1.16 13.07 -8.23
N LEU A 455 -1.01 13.50 -6.97
CA LEU A 455 -0.69 12.61 -5.85
C LEU A 455 -1.82 11.64 -5.57
N TYR A 456 -3.06 12.12 -5.52
CA TYR A 456 -4.23 11.29 -5.29
C TYR A 456 -4.35 10.18 -6.35
N LEU A 457 -4.26 10.55 -7.63
CA LEU A 457 -4.34 9.58 -8.73
C LEU A 457 -3.14 8.63 -8.79
N ALA A 458 -1.92 9.10 -8.51
CA ALA A 458 -0.74 8.24 -8.44
C ALA A 458 -0.82 7.23 -7.27
N ALA A 459 -1.32 7.66 -6.11
CA ALA A 459 -1.55 6.79 -4.97
C ALA A 459 -2.59 5.71 -5.28
N LEU A 460 -3.66 6.04 -6.00
CA LEU A 460 -4.65 5.06 -6.46
C LEU A 460 -4.05 4.02 -7.42
N VAL A 461 -3.11 4.41 -8.28
CA VAL A 461 -2.37 3.46 -9.16
C VAL A 461 -1.56 2.47 -8.33
N VAL A 462 -0.82 2.95 -7.33
CA VAL A 462 -0.04 2.08 -6.41
C VAL A 462 -0.99 1.15 -5.64
N TRP A 463 -2.06 1.70 -5.07
CA TRP A 463 -3.06 0.94 -4.33
C TRP A 463 -3.71 -0.15 -5.19
N ARG A 464 -4.12 0.15 -6.42
CA ARG A 464 -4.77 -0.82 -7.31
C ARG A 464 -3.81 -1.92 -7.78
N ALA A 465 -2.53 -1.59 -7.99
CA ALA A 465 -1.49 -2.57 -8.33
C ALA A 465 -1.20 -3.52 -7.17
N ASP A 466 -1.23 -3.03 -5.93
CA ASP A 466 -1.03 -3.85 -4.73
C ASP A 466 -2.28 -4.68 -4.37
N SER A 467 -3.47 -4.19 -4.73
CA SER A 467 -4.75 -4.87 -4.53
C SER A 467 -5.04 -5.97 -5.57
N GLY A 468 -4.16 -6.17 -6.56
CA GLY A 468 -4.39 -7.01 -7.73
C GLY A 468 -3.32 -8.08 -7.94
N ASP A 469 -3.25 -9.07 -7.07
CA ASP A 469 -2.94 -10.46 -7.42
C ASP A 469 -2.95 -11.33 -6.15
N GLY A 470 -3.43 -12.57 -6.28
CA GLY A 470 -3.52 -13.56 -5.21
C GLY A 470 -2.18 -13.95 -4.59
N LYS A 471 -1.66 -13.09 -3.70
CA LYS A 471 -0.63 -13.41 -2.71
C LYS A 471 -1.08 -13.00 -1.31
N ASN A 472 -2.24 -13.49 -0.89
CA ASN A 472 -2.50 -13.69 0.54
C ASN A 472 -1.73 -14.92 1.02
N GLY A 473 -0.41 -14.72 1.14
CA GLY A 473 0.48 -15.54 1.95
C GLY A 473 1.21 -14.60 2.90
N GLY A 474 0.49 -14.07 3.90
CA GLY A 474 1.07 -13.15 4.89
C GLY A 474 0.05 -12.23 5.56
N HIS A 475 -0.57 -12.72 6.63
CA HIS A 475 -1.07 -11.99 7.82
C HIS A 475 -2.00 -10.76 7.70
N GLY A 476 -2.39 -10.29 6.51
CA GLY A 476 -3.27 -9.11 6.38
C GLY A 476 -4.66 -9.25 7.02
N GLY A 477 -5.17 -10.48 7.17
CA GLY A 477 -6.43 -10.77 7.89
C GLY A 477 -6.26 -11.02 9.39
N SER A 478 -5.03 -11.21 9.89
CA SER A 478 -4.81 -11.82 11.21
C SER A 478 -5.07 -10.85 12.37
N PHE A 479 -4.87 -9.54 12.20
CA PHE A 479 -5.27 -8.56 13.22
C PHE A 479 -6.79 -8.50 13.42
N SER A 480 -7.58 -8.77 12.37
CA SER A 480 -9.04 -8.80 12.50
C SER A 480 -9.53 -9.94 13.40
N GLU A 481 -8.77 -11.03 13.46
CA GLU A 481 -9.05 -12.23 14.27
C GLU A 481 -8.62 -12.08 15.74
N VAL A 482 -7.86 -11.04 16.09
CA VAL A 482 -7.51 -10.74 17.49
C VAL A 482 -8.78 -10.39 18.27
N PRO A 483 -8.95 -10.85 19.51
CA PRO A 483 -10.08 -10.42 20.34
C PRO A 483 -10.11 -8.90 20.53
N ASP A 484 -11.31 -8.31 20.48
CA ASP A 484 -11.48 -6.85 20.46
C ASP A 484 -10.88 -6.13 21.67
N ASP A 485 -10.82 -6.80 22.83
CA ASP A 485 -10.18 -6.28 24.04
C ASP A 485 -8.69 -5.95 23.86
N HIS A 486 -8.04 -6.57 22.87
CA HIS A 486 -6.64 -6.39 22.51
C HIS A 486 -6.43 -5.54 21.24
N LYS A 487 -7.48 -4.88 20.74
CA LYS A 487 -7.44 -3.93 19.61
C LYS A 487 -7.55 -2.48 20.09
N SER A 488 -6.56 -2.01 20.86
CA SER A 488 -6.45 -0.60 21.22
C SER A 488 -5.74 0.22 20.13
N PRO A 489 -5.83 1.56 20.16
CA PRO A 489 -5.03 2.45 19.28
C PRO A 489 -3.51 2.25 19.42
N HIS A 490 -3.07 1.56 20.47
CA HIS A 490 -1.67 1.27 20.74
C HIS A 490 -1.33 -0.21 20.56
N SER A 491 -2.25 -1.05 20.08
CA SER A 491 -1.94 -2.47 19.83
C SER A 491 -0.76 -2.59 18.89
N ALA A 492 0.08 -3.60 19.12
CA ALA A 492 1.06 -4.03 18.14
C ALA A 492 1.04 -5.55 18.01
N TRP A 493 1.15 -6.03 16.78
CA TRP A 493 1.09 -7.46 16.45
C TRP A 493 2.12 -8.27 17.22
N GLU A 494 1.72 -9.43 17.73
CA GLU A 494 2.52 -10.33 18.59
C GLU A 494 3.10 -9.70 19.89
N THR A 495 2.59 -8.53 20.29
CA THR A 495 2.98 -7.85 21.53
C THR A 495 1.83 -7.71 22.52
N PRO A 496 2.09 -7.44 23.81
CA PRO A 496 1.06 -7.20 24.78
C PRO A 496 0.34 -5.88 24.44
N ASP A 497 -0.99 -5.92 24.34
CA ASP A 497 -1.79 -4.70 24.09
C ASP A 497 -1.75 -3.73 25.29
N PRO A 498 -1.25 -2.48 25.12
CA PRO A 498 -1.16 -1.53 26.22
C PRO A 498 -2.51 -1.22 26.84
N GLY A 499 -3.59 -1.15 26.04
CA GLY A 499 -4.93 -0.89 26.55
C GLY A 499 -5.40 -1.96 27.54
N PHE A 500 -5.28 -3.23 27.17
CA PHE A 500 -5.64 -4.36 28.00
C PHE A 500 -4.79 -4.45 29.29
N TRP A 501 -3.46 -4.42 29.14
CA TRP A 501 -2.56 -4.69 30.27
C TRP A 501 -2.54 -3.55 31.30
N THR A 502 -2.65 -2.29 30.86
CA THR A 502 -2.72 -1.13 31.78
C THR A 502 -4.01 -1.10 32.60
N ARG A 503 -5.16 -1.45 32.01
CA ARG A 503 -6.42 -1.64 32.76
C ARG A 503 -6.33 -2.77 33.79
N ASN A 504 -5.45 -3.74 33.57
CA ASN A 504 -5.16 -4.83 34.50
C ASN A 504 -4.03 -4.49 35.50
N GLY A 505 -3.61 -3.23 35.61
CA GLY A 505 -2.63 -2.77 36.61
C GLY A 505 -1.18 -3.11 36.28
N TYR A 506 -0.83 -3.17 34.99
CA TYR A 506 0.55 -3.29 34.52
C TYR A 506 1.01 -2.00 33.83
N ALA A 507 2.29 -1.66 33.96
CA ALA A 507 2.94 -0.73 33.05
C ALA A 507 3.45 -1.51 31.83
N ILE A 508 3.32 -0.93 30.64
CA ILE A 508 3.90 -1.47 29.41
C ILE A 508 4.98 -0.51 28.92
N VAL A 509 6.21 -1.01 28.83
CA VAL A 509 7.34 -0.31 28.25
C VAL A 509 7.63 -0.94 26.90
N ARG A 510 7.72 -0.10 25.87
CA ARG A 510 8.21 -0.49 24.54
C ARG A 510 9.53 0.24 24.31
N ALA A 511 10.52 -0.50 23.85
CA ALA A 511 11.83 0.03 23.54
C ALA A 511 12.26 -0.56 22.20
N ASP A 512 12.75 0.30 21.31
CA ASP A 512 13.35 -0.13 20.06
C ASP A 512 14.71 -0.78 20.33
N GLU A 513 14.95 -1.94 19.73
CA GLU A 513 16.26 -2.60 19.77
C GLU A 513 17.35 -1.70 19.15
N VAL A 514 18.61 -1.92 19.52
CA VAL A 514 19.75 -1.22 18.91
C VAL A 514 19.70 -1.35 17.39
N GLY A 515 19.78 -0.23 16.67
CA GLY A 515 19.71 -0.20 15.20
C GLY A 515 18.29 -0.27 14.61
N LEU A 516 17.24 -0.30 15.44
CA LEU A 516 15.84 -0.19 15.03
C LEU A 516 15.21 1.13 15.51
N GLY A 517 14.19 1.59 14.78
CA GLY A 517 13.46 2.81 15.12
C GLY A 517 14.40 4.00 15.31
N GLN A 518 14.31 4.69 16.46
CA GLN A 518 15.24 5.79 16.77
C GLN A 518 16.48 5.37 17.58
N SER A 519 16.64 4.08 17.89
CA SER A 519 17.77 3.57 18.68
C SER A 519 19.04 3.52 17.83
N PRO A 520 20.08 4.32 18.12
CA PRO A 520 21.31 4.33 17.33
C PRO A 520 22.09 3.02 17.50
N GLY A 521 22.91 2.68 16.50
CA GLY A 521 23.79 1.52 16.53
C GLY A 521 23.49 0.52 15.42
N VAL A 522 24.11 -0.66 15.52
CA VAL A 522 23.96 -1.73 14.54
C VAL A 522 22.99 -2.78 15.09
N LEU A 523 21.97 -3.10 14.31
CA LEU A 523 21.06 -4.21 14.53
C LEU A 523 21.79 -5.52 14.27
N ASP A 524 22.24 -6.12 15.36
CA ASP A 524 22.90 -7.43 15.41
C ASP A 524 21.99 -8.42 16.14
N THR A 525 20.92 -8.84 15.45
CA THR A 525 19.79 -9.58 16.02
C THR A 525 20.24 -10.85 16.77
N MET A 526 19.67 -11.06 17.96
CA MET A 526 19.98 -12.18 18.88
C MET A 526 21.42 -12.22 19.38
N SER A 527 22.21 -11.15 19.23
CA SER A 527 23.58 -11.08 19.74
C SER A 527 23.64 -10.82 21.24
N ARG A 528 24.81 -11.08 21.82
CA ARG A 528 25.11 -10.66 23.20
C ARG A 528 24.93 -9.16 23.40
N GLY A 529 25.24 -8.34 22.38
CA GLY A 529 25.06 -6.88 22.42
C GLY A 529 23.59 -6.50 22.63
N THR A 530 22.69 -7.08 21.84
CA THR A 530 21.24 -6.94 22.03
C THR A 530 20.83 -7.32 23.45
N SER A 531 21.29 -8.48 23.95
CA SER A 531 20.94 -8.94 25.29
C SER A 531 21.38 -7.99 26.41
N LEU A 532 22.56 -7.35 26.27
CA LEU A 532 23.05 -6.34 27.22
C LEU A 532 22.26 -5.04 27.15
N ALA A 533 21.86 -4.59 25.95
CA ALA A 533 20.99 -3.43 25.80
C ALA A 533 19.63 -3.67 26.47
N PHE A 534 19.05 -4.85 26.29
CA PHE A 534 17.82 -5.27 26.98
C PHE A 534 17.98 -5.25 28.51
N ALA A 535 19.11 -5.71 29.05
CA ALA A 535 19.37 -5.61 30.49
C ALA A 535 19.36 -4.14 30.95
N GLY A 536 19.96 -3.23 30.19
CA GLY A 536 19.92 -1.79 30.48
C GLY A 536 18.50 -1.22 30.52
N VAL A 537 17.63 -1.61 29.59
CA VAL A 537 16.21 -1.20 29.57
C VAL A 537 15.46 -1.75 30.79
N ILE A 538 15.74 -3.00 31.19
CA ILE A 538 15.13 -3.63 32.38
C ILE A 538 15.51 -2.86 33.64
N GLU A 539 16.80 -2.59 33.85
CA GLU A 539 17.28 -1.82 35.02
C GLU A 539 16.69 -0.41 35.03
N TRP A 540 16.70 0.27 33.88
CA TRP A 540 16.09 1.60 33.77
C TRP A 540 14.58 1.56 34.11
N ALA A 541 13.83 0.58 33.58
CA ALA A 541 12.40 0.45 33.84
C ALA A 541 12.10 0.09 35.30
N ALA A 542 12.99 -0.65 35.96
CA ALA A 542 12.87 -0.97 37.38
C ALA A 542 13.00 0.28 38.27
N ASP A 543 13.86 1.23 37.88
CA ASP A 543 14.12 2.47 38.64
C ASP A 543 13.06 3.57 38.48
N GLN A 544 12.05 3.37 37.63
CA GLN A 544 11.04 4.39 37.37
C GLN A 544 10.02 4.51 38.52
N PRO A 545 9.51 5.73 38.83
CA PRO A 545 8.60 5.94 39.96
C PRO A 545 7.22 5.27 39.79
N TRP A 546 6.83 4.95 38.55
CA TRP A 546 5.60 4.22 38.23
C TRP A 546 5.80 2.69 38.27
N SER A 547 7.03 2.22 38.42
CA SER A 547 7.39 0.80 38.43
C SER A 547 7.35 0.24 39.86
N SER A 548 6.97 -1.02 39.99
CA SER A 548 7.15 -1.77 41.25
C SER A 548 8.58 -2.32 41.41
N GLY A 549 9.48 -2.03 40.46
CA GLY A 549 10.81 -2.61 40.36
C GLY A 549 10.84 -4.00 39.71
N LYS A 550 9.68 -4.52 39.26
CA LYS A 550 9.57 -5.86 38.66
C LYS A 550 9.16 -5.76 37.19
N VAL A 551 10.03 -6.23 36.29
CA VAL A 551 9.92 -6.03 34.84
C VAL A 551 9.89 -7.37 34.10
N LEU A 552 9.06 -7.46 33.05
CA LEU A 552 9.02 -8.56 32.09
C LEU A 552 9.34 -8.02 30.69
N LYS A 553 9.99 -8.85 29.86
CA LYS A 553 10.29 -8.54 28.45
C LYS A 553 9.28 -9.16 27.48
N ASN A 554 8.99 -8.45 26.39
CA ASN A 554 8.41 -8.98 25.15
C ASN A 554 8.99 -8.18 23.94
N GLN A 555 9.08 -8.78 22.75
CA GLN A 555 9.79 -8.22 21.59
C GLN A 555 8.86 -7.42 20.65
N TYR A 556 9.44 -6.47 19.91
CA TYR A 556 8.79 -5.58 18.93
C TYR A 556 9.82 -5.11 17.87
N GLY A 557 9.35 -4.60 16.71
CA GLY A 557 10.15 -3.69 15.88
C GLY A 557 10.32 -4.08 14.40
N ARG A 558 9.43 -3.60 13.53
CA ARG A 558 9.65 -3.44 12.07
C ARG A 558 8.70 -2.36 11.51
N PRO A 559 9.13 -1.51 10.56
CA PRO A 559 8.26 -0.51 9.93
C PRO A 559 7.22 -1.13 8.98
N GLY A 560 6.23 -0.34 8.57
CA GLY A 560 5.21 -0.73 7.58
C GLY A 560 4.16 -1.71 8.11
N ARG A 561 3.80 -1.59 9.40
CA ARG A 561 2.85 -2.50 10.05
C ARG A 561 1.43 -2.11 9.76
N ALA A 562 1.15 -0.81 9.68
CA ALA A 562 -0.18 -0.33 9.31
C ALA A 562 -0.52 -0.74 7.88
N ALA A 563 0.45 -0.58 6.96
CA ALA A 563 0.33 -1.00 5.57
C ALA A 563 0.10 -2.51 5.40
N LYS A 564 0.63 -3.34 6.30
CA LYS A 564 0.44 -4.81 6.30
C LYS A 564 -0.78 -5.28 7.10
N SER A 565 -1.61 -4.35 7.61
CA SER A 565 -2.75 -4.63 8.49
C SER A 565 -2.37 -5.41 9.77
N TRP A 566 -1.13 -5.25 10.24
CA TRP A 566 -0.66 -5.90 11.46
C TRP A 566 -1.09 -5.10 12.70
N CYS A 567 -0.88 -3.78 12.68
CA CYS A 567 -1.20 -2.81 13.74
C CYS A 567 -0.77 -1.39 13.31
N PRO A 568 -1.09 -0.31 14.06
CA PRO A 568 -0.56 1.02 13.79
C PRO A 568 0.99 1.09 13.74
N ASP A 569 1.51 2.05 12.98
CA ASP A 569 2.95 2.30 12.86
C ASP A 569 3.56 2.88 14.15
N THR A 570 4.90 2.89 14.23
CA THR A 570 5.65 3.31 15.42
C THR A 570 5.41 4.79 15.62
N ILE A 571 5.14 5.20 16.87
CA ILE A 571 4.96 6.62 17.20
C ILE A 571 6.29 7.37 17.02
N GLU A 572 7.39 6.64 17.13
CA GLU A 572 8.78 7.07 17.05
C GLU A 572 9.26 7.29 15.60
N GLY A 573 8.44 6.95 14.59
CA GLY A 573 8.80 7.06 13.17
C GLY A 573 9.66 5.90 12.65
N SER A 574 10.17 6.03 11.42
CA SER A 574 10.99 5.04 10.72
C SER A 574 12.31 5.70 10.25
N LEU A 575 13.39 4.92 10.23
CA LEU A 575 14.63 5.31 9.53
C LEU A 575 14.46 5.11 8.02
N ASP A 576 15.21 5.87 7.22
CA ASP A 576 15.29 5.65 5.78
C ASP A 576 16.01 4.33 5.44
N ASP A 577 15.69 3.76 4.27
CA ASP A 577 16.19 2.44 3.85
C ASP A 577 17.72 2.39 3.75
N ASP A 578 18.37 3.48 3.35
CA ASP A 578 19.83 3.55 3.24
C ASP A 578 20.51 3.49 4.62
N THR A 579 19.96 4.21 5.60
CA THR A 579 20.40 4.14 7.00
C THR A 579 20.12 2.77 7.59
N LEU A 580 18.94 2.20 7.34
CA LEU A 580 18.56 0.88 7.84
C LEU A 580 19.48 -0.22 7.29
N ASN A 581 19.77 -0.20 5.99
CA ASN A 581 20.67 -1.16 5.35
C ASN A 581 22.11 -1.05 5.87
N LYS A 582 22.60 0.16 6.17
CA LYS A 582 23.93 0.35 6.78
C LYS A 582 24.00 -0.12 8.23
N ASN A 583 22.87 -0.08 8.94
CA ASN A 583 22.78 -0.41 10.36
C ASN A 583 22.34 -1.85 10.60
N CYS A 584 22.11 -2.68 9.59
CA CYS A 584 21.54 -4.02 9.75
C CYS A 584 22.50 -5.12 9.29
N HIS A 585 22.68 -6.15 10.12
CA HIS A 585 23.24 -7.41 9.66
C HIS A 585 22.14 -8.25 8.99
N ASP A 586 22.34 -8.61 7.72
CA ASP A 586 21.45 -9.53 7.02
C ASP A 586 21.76 -10.97 7.40
N GLN A 587 20.88 -11.57 8.21
CA GLN A 587 21.02 -12.94 8.68
C GLN A 587 21.12 -13.96 7.53
N THR A 588 20.54 -13.71 6.36
CA THR A 588 20.66 -14.60 5.18
C THR A 588 22.10 -14.62 4.68
N VAL A 589 22.72 -13.45 4.60
CA VAL A 589 24.12 -13.29 4.16
C VAL A 589 25.06 -13.86 5.21
N GLU A 590 24.87 -13.50 6.48
CA GLU A 590 25.72 -13.93 7.60
C GLU A 590 25.67 -15.46 7.79
N ASN A 591 24.48 -16.08 7.71
CA ASN A 591 24.31 -17.53 7.77
C ASN A 591 24.95 -18.25 6.56
N ALA A 592 25.04 -17.60 5.40
CA ALA A 592 25.71 -18.19 4.24
C ALA A 592 27.25 -18.12 4.37
N GLN A 593 27.75 -17.11 5.08
CA GLN A 593 29.17 -16.87 5.30
C GLN A 593 29.72 -17.64 6.51
N SER A 594 28.90 -17.83 7.55
CA SER A 594 29.23 -18.53 8.79
C SER A 594 28.56 -19.91 8.79
N ARG A 595 29.32 -20.98 9.02
CA ARG A 595 28.86 -22.37 8.87
C ARG A 595 28.85 -23.16 10.17
N PHE A 596 29.66 -22.74 11.14
CA PHE A 596 29.91 -23.50 12.36
C PHE A 596 29.69 -22.64 13.61
N LEU A 597 29.31 -23.26 14.71
CA LEU A 597 28.98 -22.56 15.96
C LEU A 597 30.17 -21.77 16.53
N ASP A 598 31.40 -22.18 16.23
CA ASP A 598 32.65 -21.51 16.61
C ASP A 598 33.08 -20.38 15.65
N ASP A 599 32.33 -20.10 14.59
CA ASP A 599 32.52 -18.89 13.79
C ASP A 599 32.08 -17.65 14.59
N ASP A 600 32.77 -16.52 14.42
CA ASP A 600 32.56 -15.29 15.21
C ASP A 600 31.09 -14.85 15.29
N TYR A 601 30.35 -14.98 14.19
CA TYR A 601 28.93 -14.64 14.12
C TYR A 601 28.06 -15.50 15.07
N TYR A 602 28.24 -16.82 15.08
CA TYR A 602 27.45 -17.71 15.93
C TYR A 602 27.98 -17.80 17.36
N ALA A 603 29.28 -17.63 17.57
CA ALA A 603 29.90 -17.66 18.89
C ALA A 603 29.36 -16.55 19.82
N THR A 604 28.98 -15.39 19.27
CA THR A 604 28.33 -14.30 20.03
C THR A 604 26.87 -14.57 20.39
N ARG A 605 26.30 -15.64 19.86
CA ARG A 605 24.90 -16.07 20.00
C ARG A 605 24.77 -17.42 20.74
N ASP A 606 25.89 -18.02 21.14
CA ASP A 606 25.92 -19.23 21.97
C ASP A 606 25.80 -18.85 23.45
N TYR A 607 24.61 -19.01 24.01
CA TYR A 607 24.30 -18.64 25.39
C TYR A 607 24.30 -19.85 26.31
N ASN A 608 24.86 -19.68 27.51
CA ASN A 608 24.66 -20.65 28.57
C ASN A 608 23.26 -20.49 29.19
N MET A 609 22.31 -21.34 28.76
CA MET A 609 20.94 -21.30 29.28
C MET A 609 20.86 -21.53 30.80
N ALA A 610 21.86 -22.18 31.41
CA ALA A 610 21.90 -22.36 32.87
C ALA A 610 22.00 -21.04 33.65
N ASP A 611 22.41 -19.94 33.00
CA ASP A 611 22.48 -18.61 33.62
C ASP A 611 21.08 -17.96 33.76
N ILE A 612 20.03 -18.56 33.18
CA ILE A 612 18.65 -18.08 33.29
C ILE A 612 18.06 -18.52 34.63
N GLU A 613 18.11 -17.66 35.64
CA GLU A 613 17.60 -17.95 36.99
C GLU A 613 16.19 -17.40 37.26
N VAL A 614 15.69 -16.48 36.42
CA VAL A 614 14.36 -15.85 36.59
C VAL A 614 13.22 -16.85 36.44
N PRO A 615 12.06 -16.66 37.11
CA PRO A 615 10.88 -17.50 36.89
C PRO A 615 10.52 -17.58 35.41
N LEU A 616 10.32 -18.79 34.89
CA LEU A 616 10.16 -19.05 33.46
C LEU A 616 8.84 -19.75 33.16
N LEU A 617 8.04 -19.16 32.27
CA LEU A 617 6.93 -19.84 31.62
C LEU A 617 7.25 -19.94 30.13
N SER A 618 7.62 -21.13 29.67
CA SER A 618 7.87 -21.41 28.24
C SER A 618 6.59 -21.98 27.62
N VAL A 619 6.11 -21.35 26.54
CA VAL A 619 4.94 -21.81 25.79
C VAL A 619 5.41 -22.26 24.41
N GLY A 620 5.45 -23.57 24.19
CA GLY A 620 5.70 -24.18 22.88
C GLY A 620 4.40 -24.38 22.11
N ASN A 621 4.45 -24.26 20.79
CA ASN A 621 3.32 -24.56 19.92
C ASN A 621 3.63 -25.81 19.08
N TRP A 622 2.74 -26.80 19.08
CA TRP A 622 2.92 -28.04 18.31
C TRP A 622 3.04 -27.82 16.80
N GLY A 623 2.49 -26.72 16.27
CA GLY A 623 2.65 -26.28 14.88
C GLY A 623 3.99 -25.59 14.58
N GLY A 624 4.78 -25.30 15.62
CA GLY A 624 6.08 -24.63 15.55
C GLY A 624 7.24 -25.50 15.06
N VAL A 625 6.98 -26.58 14.31
CA VAL A 625 7.93 -27.67 13.94
C VAL A 625 9.09 -27.20 13.03
N LEU A 626 9.08 -25.95 12.58
CA LEU A 626 10.12 -25.37 11.71
C LEU A 626 10.87 -24.19 12.34
N LEU A 627 10.39 -23.68 13.48
CA LEU A 627 10.89 -22.44 14.05
C LEU A 627 11.08 -22.55 15.57
N HIS A 628 10.10 -22.14 16.37
CA HIS A 628 10.31 -21.89 17.81
C HIS A 628 10.23 -23.14 18.70
N LEU A 629 9.51 -24.20 18.29
CA LEU A 629 9.15 -25.32 19.17
C LEU A 629 10.36 -25.96 19.86
N ARG A 630 11.43 -26.26 19.11
CA ARG A 630 12.66 -26.83 19.68
C ARG A 630 13.31 -25.88 20.68
N GLY A 631 13.35 -24.58 20.38
CA GLY A 631 13.89 -23.55 21.27
C GLY A 631 13.10 -23.39 22.57
N ASN A 632 11.77 -23.46 22.53
CA ASN A 632 10.93 -23.43 23.74
C ASN A 632 11.24 -24.58 24.69
N VAL A 633 11.41 -25.79 24.13
CA VAL A 633 11.72 -27.00 24.90
C VAL A 633 13.13 -26.95 25.45
N GLU A 634 14.14 -26.69 24.62
CA GLU A 634 15.54 -26.62 25.06
C GLU A 634 15.77 -25.49 26.07
N GLY A 635 15.12 -24.34 25.88
CA GLY A 635 15.15 -23.23 26.82
C GLY A 635 14.59 -23.61 28.20
N PHE A 636 13.45 -24.31 28.24
CA PHE A 636 12.88 -24.82 29.49
C PHE A 636 13.78 -25.88 30.15
N VAL A 637 14.21 -26.88 29.38
CA VAL A 637 14.99 -28.02 29.91
C VAL A 637 16.30 -27.53 30.51
N ASN A 638 17.01 -26.64 29.81
CA ASN A 638 18.36 -26.21 30.18
C ASN A 638 18.41 -24.93 31.05
N ALA A 639 17.30 -24.21 31.24
CA ALA A 639 17.28 -23.04 32.13
C ALA A 639 17.64 -23.41 33.58
N GLY A 640 18.48 -22.58 34.22
CA GLY A 640 18.86 -22.70 35.64
C GLY A 640 17.75 -22.31 36.63
N SER A 641 16.64 -21.77 36.12
CA SER A 641 15.51 -21.29 36.92
C SER A 641 14.94 -22.38 37.82
N ALA A 642 14.85 -22.06 39.11
CA ALA A 642 14.24 -22.94 40.10
C ALA A 642 12.70 -23.03 39.95
N VAL A 643 12.09 -22.05 39.28
CA VAL A 643 10.64 -21.97 39.07
C VAL A 643 10.37 -21.85 37.58
N LYS A 644 10.19 -23.00 36.93
CA LYS A 644 9.99 -23.07 35.48
C LYS A 644 8.84 -23.99 35.10
N TYR A 645 8.10 -23.57 34.07
CA TYR A 645 6.92 -24.27 33.56
C TYR A 645 6.96 -24.34 32.04
N LEU A 646 6.45 -25.44 31.49
CA LEU A 646 6.30 -25.67 30.06
C LEU A 646 4.83 -25.90 29.71
N ARG A 647 4.35 -25.21 28.69
CA ARG A 647 3.01 -25.37 28.12
C ARG A 647 3.11 -25.67 26.64
N PHE A 648 2.43 -26.71 26.17
CA PHE A 648 2.28 -26.97 24.75
C PHE A 648 0.86 -26.72 24.27
N ILE A 649 0.73 -25.78 23.34
CA ILE A 649 -0.53 -25.35 22.75
C ILE A 649 -0.65 -25.78 21.27
N THR A 650 -1.84 -25.61 20.70
CA THR A 650 -2.15 -25.79 19.28
C THR A 650 -2.60 -24.46 18.67
N GLY A 651 -2.95 -24.46 17.38
CA GLY A 651 -3.26 -23.26 16.62
C GLY A 651 -2.04 -22.64 15.94
N ARG A 652 -2.27 -21.51 15.26
CA ARG A 652 -1.20 -20.68 14.70
C ARG A 652 -0.27 -20.16 15.80
N HIS A 653 0.93 -19.70 15.46
CA HIS A 653 1.86 -19.19 16.49
C HIS A 653 1.44 -17.84 17.10
N ASP A 654 0.68 -17.06 16.35
CA ASP A 654 0.34 -15.65 16.60
C ASP A 654 -0.92 -15.48 17.46
N LEU A 655 -2.05 -16.06 17.04
CA LEU A 655 -3.36 -15.86 17.66
C LEU A 655 -3.48 -16.38 19.09
N PRO A 656 -2.98 -17.58 19.45
CA PRO A 656 -3.11 -18.10 20.79
C PRO A 656 -2.60 -17.15 21.85
N PHE A 657 -1.58 -16.33 21.55
CA PHE A 657 -1.06 -15.29 22.45
C PHE A 657 -2.17 -14.36 23.00
N TYR A 658 -3.21 -14.09 22.21
CA TYR A 658 -4.33 -13.21 22.57
C TYR A 658 -5.60 -13.93 23.01
N THR A 659 -5.64 -15.26 22.94
CA THR A 659 -6.84 -16.02 23.34
C THR A 659 -7.10 -15.85 24.84
N PRO A 660 -8.38 -15.79 25.29
CA PRO A 660 -8.69 -15.62 26.71
C PRO A 660 -8.00 -16.64 27.64
N GLU A 661 -7.89 -17.90 27.20
CA GLU A 661 -7.18 -18.96 27.95
C GLU A 661 -5.70 -18.64 28.13
N CYS A 662 -4.99 -18.28 27.05
CA CYS A 662 -3.57 -17.97 27.11
C CYS A 662 -3.27 -16.63 27.78
N VAL A 663 -4.16 -15.64 27.64
CA VAL A 663 -4.05 -14.36 28.34
C VAL A 663 -4.23 -14.56 29.85
N GLU A 664 -5.17 -15.39 30.27
CA GLU A 664 -5.34 -15.75 31.68
C GLU A 664 -4.16 -16.58 32.22
N LEU A 665 -3.58 -17.47 31.41
CA LEU A 665 -2.33 -18.17 31.74
C LEU A 665 -1.19 -17.16 31.98
N GLN A 666 -0.92 -16.27 31.01
CA GLN A 666 0.09 -15.23 31.11
C GLN A 666 -0.14 -14.34 32.34
N LYS A 667 -1.35 -13.78 32.47
CA LYS A 667 -1.70 -12.86 33.55
C LYS A 667 -1.58 -13.52 34.92
N SER A 668 -2.04 -14.76 35.09
CA SER A 668 -1.95 -15.44 36.38
C SER A 668 -0.50 -15.76 36.79
N PHE A 669 0.36 -16.08 35.83
CA PHE A 669 1.80 -16.22 36.08
C PHE A 669 2.44 -14.88 36.43
N LEU A 670 2.15 -13.83 35.67
CA LEU A 670 2.70 -12.49 35.90
C LEU A 670 2.20 -11.89 37.22
N ASP A 671 0.95 -12.08 37.60
CA ASP A 671 0.40 -11.58 38.86
C ASP A 671 1.16 -12.19 40.06
N ALA A 672 1.55 -13.47 39.97
CA ALA A 672 2.31 -14.14 41.02
C ALA A 672 3.67 -13.49 41.26
N PHE A 673 4.45 -13.27 40.19
CA PHE A 673 5.83 -12.78 40.32
C PHE A 673 5.91 -11.26 40.36
N LEU A 674 5.11 -10.54 39.56
CA LEU A 674 5.15 -9.08 39.42
C LEU A 674 4.26 -8.35 40.45
N LYS A 675 3.17 -8.95 40.92
CA LYS A 675 2.26 -8.33 41.91
C LYS A 675 2.26 -9.01 43.27
N GLY A 676 2.88 -10.19 43.39
CA GLY A 676 2.80 -11.00 44.61
C GLY A 676 1.41 -11.60 44.86
N HIS A 677 0.53 -11.58 43.86
CA HIS A 677 -0.80 -12.16 43.93
C HIS A 677 -0.79 -13.52 43.23
N ASP A 678 -0.62 -14.58 44.03
CA ASP A 678 -0.40 -15.94 43.53
C ASP A 678 -1.49 -16.95 43.97
N PRO A 679 -2.73 -16.80 43.49
CA PRO A 679 -3.84 -17.70 43.85
C PRO A 679 -3.68 -19.09 43.22
N LYS A 680 -2.94 -19.20 42.11
CA LYS A 680 -2.67 -20.48 41.43
C LYS A 680 -1.41 -21.20 41.95
N GLY A 681 -0.62 -20.55 42.78
CA GLY A 681 0.56 -21.15 43.41
C GLY A 681 1.76 -21.36 42.49
N TRP A 682 1.93 -20.48 41.50
CA TRP A 682 3.10 -20.47 40.61
C TRP A 682 4.41 -20.30 41.37
N SER A 683 4.47 -19.42 42.36
CA SER A 683 5.68 -19.20 43.18
C SER A 683 5.94 -20.35 44.17
N ARG A 684 4.92 -21.17 44.43
CA ARG A 684 4.96 -22.28 45.40
C ARG A 684 5.14 -23.64 44.75
N GLY A 685 5.22 -23.72 43.42
CA GLY A 685 5.34 -25.00 42.72
C GLY A 685 4.05 -25.81 42.67
N GLU A 686 2.88 -25.20 42.87
CA GLU A 686 1.58 -25.90 42.91
C GLU A 686 1.02 -26.19 41.51
N GLN A 687 1.52 -25.48 40.49
CA GLN A 687 1.15 -25.70 39.09
C GLN A 687 1.90 -26.90 38.49
N PRO A 688 1.32 -27.62 37.52
CA PRO A 688 2.02 -28.70 36.82
C PRO A 688 3.22 -28.15 36.06
N LEU A 689 4.38 -28.79 36.23
CA LEU A 689 5.63 -28.40 35.56
C LEU A 689 5.50 -28.43 34.04
N VAL A 690 4.80 -29.43 33.51
CA VAL A 690 4.49 -29.56 32.09
C VAL A 690 3.00 -29.77 31.92
N GLU A 691 2.42 -29.07 30.97
CA GLU A 691 1.06 -29.30 30.51
C GLU A 691 1.02 -29.20 28.98
N TYR A 692 0.24 -30.05 28.33
CA TYR A 692 0.22 -30.14 26.87
C TYR A 692 -1.14 -30.55 26.30
N LYS A 693 -1.49 -30.00 25.14
CA LYS A 693 -2.61 -30.48 24.31
C LYS A 693 -2.26 -31.80 23.64
N VAL A 694 -3.19 -32.77 23.70
CA VAL A 694 -3.07 -34.07 23.04
C VAL A 694 -3.77 -34.04 21.68
N ARG A 695 -3.01 -34.12 20.60
CA ARG A 695 -3.52 -34.15 19.22
C ARG A 695 -4.10 -35.54 18.92
N VAL A 696 -5.42 -35.67 19.03
CA VAL A 696 -6.18 -36.92 18.83
C VAL A 696 -7.29 -36.73 17.79
N GLY A 697 -7.37 -37.64 16.83
CA GLY A 697 -8.35 -37.60 15.74
C GLY A 697 -8.06 -36.53 14.67
N ASP A 698 -8.89 -36.50 13.64
CA ASP A 698 -8.87 -35.51 12.56
C ASP A 698 -9.91 -34.40 12.83
N VAL A 699 -9.46 -33.31 13.45
CA VAL A 699 -10.30 -32.12 13.72
C VAL A 699 -10.11 -31.04 12.65
N GLY A 700 -9.30 -31.31 11.61
CA GLY A 700 -8.84 -30.31 10.65
C GLY A 700 -7.63 -29.50 11.13
N PHE A 701 -7.31 -28.46 10.36
CA PHE A 701 -6.19 -27.54 10.61
C PHE A 701 -6.65 -26.09 10.36
N ASN A 702 -5.96 -25.13 10.98
CA ASN A 702 -6.29 -23.71 10.96
C ASN A 702 -7.71 -23.38 11.44
N ASP A 703 -8.23 -24.18 12.39
CA ASP A 703 -9.53 -23.98 13.02
C ASP A 703 -9.36 -24.04 14.54
N ALA A 704 -9.21 -22.86 15.16
CA ALA A 704 -8.99 -22.76 16.60
C ALA A 704 -10.17 -23.32 17.43
N ALA A 705 -11.40 -23.26 16.91
CA ALA A 705 -12.57 -23.78 17.62
C ALA A 705 -12.59 -25.31 17.59
N ALA A 706 -12.25 -25.92 16.45
CA ALA A 706 -12.12 -27.36 16.34
C ALA A 706 -10.93 -27.89 17.16
N GLU A 707 -9.78 -27.20 17.16
CA GLU A 707 -8.60 -27.63 17.92
C GLU A 707 -8.75 -27.45 19.44
N ALA A 708 -9.65 -26.57 19.91
CA ALA A 708 -9.92 -26.40 21.33
C ALA A 708 -10.43 -27.69 22.01
N ILE A 709 -10.97 -28.65 21.24
CA ILE A 709 -11.45 -29.93 21.76
C ILE A 709 -10.33 -30.88 22.18
N TYR A 710 -9.08 -30.61 21.76
CA TYR A 710 -7.95 -31.46 22.13
C TYR A 710 -7.79 -31.49 23.67
N PRO A 711 -7.75 -32.70 24.27
CA PRO A 711 -7.65 -32.82 25.71
C PRO A 711 -6.28 -32.35 26.22
N THR A 712 -6.28 -31.73 27.39
CA THR A 712 -5.06 -31.29 28.06
C THR A 712 -4.56 -32.40 29.02
N ARG A 713 -3.26 -32.67 29.01
CA ARG A 713 -2.57 -33.56 29.97
C ARG A 713 -1.48 -32.82 30.73
N CYS A 714 -1.16 -33.31 31.92
CA CYS A 714 -0.09 -32.77 32.77
C CYS A 714 0.99 -33.82 33.01
N ALA A 715 2.24 -33.38 33.11
CA ALA A 715 3.38 -34.22 33.48
C ALA A 715 4.30 -33.50 34.48
N PRO A 716 4.95 -34.24 35.39
CA PRO A 716 5.85 -33.66 36.39
C PRO A 716 7.25 -33.35 35.84
N ALA A 717 7.55 -33.71 34.60
CA ALA A 717 8.81 -33.36 33.93
C ALA A 717 8.63 -33.44 32.40
N TRP A 718 9.60 -32.88 31.67
CA TRP A 718 9.74 -33.08 30.23
C TRP A 718 11.04 -33.84 29.92
N PRO A 719 11.00 -34.89 29.08
CA PRO A 719 9.79 -35.61 28.63
C PRO A 719 8.99 -36.20 29.81
N PRO A 720 7.73 -36.63 29.61
CA PRO A 720 6.98 -37.33 30.65
C PRO A 720 7.79 -38.50 31.25
N PRO A 721 7.92 -38.65 32.58
CA PRO A 721 8.80 -39.68 33.15
C PRO A 721 8.42 -41.13 32.84
N ASN A 722 7.16 -41.38 32.47
CA ASN A 722 6.67 -42.69 32.07
C ASN A 722 6.86 -42.98 30.57
N THR A 723 7.51 -42.10 29.81
CA THR A 723 7.82 -42.34 28.40
C THR A 723 8.66 -43.61 28.22
N GLN A 724 8.16 -44.52 27.40
CA GLN A 724 8.84 -45.74 26.97
C GLN A 724 9.35 -45.57 25.54
N TYR A 725 10.65 -45.32 25.42
CA TYR A 725 11.30 -45.20 24.12
C TYR A 725 11.37 -46.54 23.40
N THR A 726 10.53 -46.70 22.37
CA THR A 726 10.32 -47.95 21.64
C THR A 726 10.81 -47.80 20.21
N LYS A 727 11.67 -48.72 19.76
CA LYS A 727 12.18 -48.72 18.39
C LYS A 727 11.18 -49.35 17.43
N TYR A 728 10.87 -48.63 16.37
CA TYR A 728 10.20 -49.12 15.18
C TYR A 728 11.22 -49.16 14.06
N TYR A 729 11.40 -50.31 13.44
CA TYR A 729 12.42 -50.57 12.44
C TYR A 729 11.90 -50.37 11.02
N LEU A 730 12.79 -49.95 10.14
CA LEU A 730 12.54 -49.82 8.71
C LEU A 730 13.01 -51.10 8.01
N THR A 731 12.27 -51.55 7.00
CA THR A 731 12.64 -52.71 6.16
C THR A 731 12.79 -52.31 4.70
N SER A 732 13.55 -53.08 3.92
CA SER A 732 13.66 -52.91 2.47
C SER A 732 12.35 -53.14 1.69
N SER A 733 11.33 -53.73 2.34
CA SER A 733 9.96 -53.83 1.83
C SER A 733 9.12 -52.57 2.07
N HIS A 734 9.73 -51.47 2.53
CA HIS A 734 9.05 -50.20 2.84
C HIS A 734 8.06 -50.28 4.01
N GLU A 735 8.34 -51.13 5.00
CA GLU A 735 7.52 -51.26 6.21
C GLU A 735 8.18 -50.57 7.40
N LEU A 736 7.35 -50.05 8.32
CA LEU A 736 7.72 -49.59 9.65
C LEU A 736 7.18 -50.59 10.69
N THR A 737 8.05 -51.42 11.27
CA THR A 737 7.67 -52.59 12.08
C THR A 737 8.26 -52.55 13.48
N ALA A 738 7.60 -53.16 14.47
CA ALA A 738 8.18 -53.35 15.80
C ALA A 738 9.16 -54.55 15.87
N SER A 739 9.22 -55.39 14.81
CA SER A 739 10.07 -56.58 14.77
C SER A 739 11.53 -56.21 14.47
N HIS A 740 12.42 -56.48 15.42
CA HIS A 740 13.86 -56.33 15.22
C HIS A 740 14.40 -57.37 14.22
N ASP A 741 13.87 -58.60 14.27
CA ASP A 741 14.33 -59.70 13.42
C ASP A 741 14.03 -59.42 11.93
N ASP A 742 12.85 -58.86 11.63
CA ASP A 742 12.48 -58.46 10.26
C ASP A 742 13.45 -57.41 9.71
N ALA A 743 13.95 -56.52 10.59
CA ALA A 743 14.87 -55.45 10.21
C ALA A 743 16.27 -55.96 9.89
N ILE A 744 16.84 -56.83 10.74
CA ILE A 744 18.21 -57.34 10.55
C ILE A 744 18.30 -58.42 9.46
N THR A 745 17.18 -59.08 9.15
CA THR A 745 17.09 -60.06 8.05
C THR A 745 16.81 -59.40 6.70
N SER A 746 16.37 -58.15 6.70
CA SER A 746 16.15 -57.35 5.50
C SER A 746 17.41 -57.23 4.64
N GLN A 747 17.25 -57.19 3.32
CA GLN A 747 18.35 -57.11 2.35
C GLN A 747 18.08 -56.04 1.31
N GLY A 748 19.14 -55.43 0.77
CA GLY A 748 19.09 -54.42 -0.28
C GLY A 748 19.14 -52.98 0.22
N THR A 749 18.75 -52.06 -0.65
CA THR A 749 18.83 -50.60 -0.44
C THR A 749 17.57 -49.90 -0.93
N ALA A 750 17.12 -48.87 -0.22
CA ALA A 750 16.13 -47.93 -0.73
C ALA A 750 16.84 -46.65 -1.21
N SER A 751 16.64 -46.28 -2.47
CA SER A 751 17.42 -45.22 -3.14
C SER A 751 16.53 -44.08 -3.61
N PHE A 752 17.01 -42.85 -3.51
CA PHE A 752 16.32 -41.65 -3.97
C PHE A 752 17.31 -40.58 -4.42
N GLU A 753 16.89 -39.76 -5.38
CA GLU A 753 17.72 -38.67 -5.91
C GLU A 753 18.01 -37.61 -4.84
N ALA A 754 19.21 -37.03 -4.86
CA ALA A 754 19.53 -35.87 -4.05
C ALA A 754 18.81 -34.59 -4.55
N LEU A 755 18.93 -33.50 -3.79
CA LEU A 755 18.42 -32.16 -4.17
C LEU A 755 16.90 -32.12 -4.44
N GLY A 756 16.12 -32.86 -3.66
CA GLY A 756 14.67 -32.72 -3.63
C GLY A 756 14.23 -31.33 -3.15
N ASN A 757 12.99 -30.95 -3.45
CA ASN A 757 12.36 -29.72 -2.97
C ASN A 757 10.84 -29.91 -2.87
N LEU A 758 10.11 -28.90 -2.37
CA LEU A 758 8.66 -28.98 -2.17
C LEU A 758 7.88 -29.34 -3.45
N LYS A 759 8.31 -28.88 -4.62
CA LYS A 759 7.63 -29.15 -5.90
C LYS A 759 7.97 -30.53 -6.45
N HIS A 760 9.20 -30.98 -6.21
CA HIS A 760 9.73 -32.25 -6.70
C HIS A 760 10.41 -33.00 -5.56
N PRO A 761 9.63 -33.52 -4.59
CA PRO A 761 10.21 -34.25 -3.47
C PRO A 761 10.89 -35.52 -3.97
N ARG A 762 12.07 -35.82 -3.42
CA ARG A 762 12.83 -37.03 -3.70
C ARG A 762 13.00 -37.77 -2.39
N LEU A 763 12.18 -38.81 -2.20
CA LEU A 763 12.06 -39.47 -0.92
C LEU A 763 11.74 -40.95 -1.07
N VAL A 764 11.95 -41.68 0.03
CA VAL A 764 11.43 -43.03 0.27
C VAL A 764 10.57 -43.00 1.53
N SER A 765 9.47 -43.75 1.54
CA SER A 765 8.55 -43.84 2.66
C SER A 765 8.46 -45.26 3.22
N PHE A 766 8.19 -45.34 4.52
CA PHE A 766 8.01 -46.58 5.28
C PHE A 766 6.72 -46.50 6.09
N THR A 767 5.80 -47.43 5.87
CA THR A 767 4.45 -47.37 6.44
C THR A 767 4.26 -48.44 7.51
N SER A 768 3.65 -48.06 8.63
CA SER A 768 3.32 -49.03 9.68
C SER A 768 2.17 -49.93 9.29
N LYS A 769 2.07 -51.08 9.95
CA LYS A 769 0.78 -51.78 10.03
C LYS A 769 -0.24 -50.87 10.75
N PRO A 770 -1.55 -51.03 10.47
CA PRO A 770 -2.58 -50.40 11.29
C PRO A 770 -2.35 -50.74 12.77
N PHE A 771 -2.48 -49.76 13.66
CA PHE A 771 -2.33 -49.99 15.08
C PHE A 771 -3.53 -50.77 15.64
N ASP A 772 -3.29 -51.74 16.54
CA ASP A 772 -4.35 -52.58 17.11
C ASP A 772 -5.10 -51.90 18.26
N SER A 773 -4.46 -50.97 18.94
CA SER A 773 -5.00 -50.20 20.07
C SER A 773 -4.60 -48.73 19.95
N GLU A 774 -5.23 -47.87 20.74
CA GLU A 774 -4.75 -46.49 20.88
C GLU A 774 -3.32 -46.46 21.44
N VAL A 775 -2.49 -45.56 20.91
CA VAL A 775 -1.11 -45.33 21.37
C VAL A 775 -0.84 -43.82 21.37
N GLU A 776 -0.39 -43.29 22.50
CA GLU A 776 0.10 -41.91 22.59
C GLU A 776 1.61 -41.87 22.40
N PHE A 777 2.07 -40.98 21.52
CA PHE A 777 3.47 -40.62 21.37
C PHE A 777 3.68 -39.20 21.87
N THR A 778 4.41 -39.02 22.97
CA THR A 778 4.69 -37.69 23.54
C THR A 778 6.14 -37.60 24.00
N GLY A 779 6.93 -36.76 23.35
CA GLY A 779 8.34 -36.55 23.68
C GLY A 779 9.21 -36.25 22.46
N HIS A 780 10.50 -36.56 22.56
CA HIS A 780 11.46 -36.45 21.46
C HIS A 780 11.49 -37.74 20.62
N ILE A 781 11.78 -37.63 19.34
CA ILE A 781 12.00 -38.78 18.46
C ILE A 781 13.43 -38.68 17.91
N VAL A 782 14.13 -39.81 17.86
CA VAL A 782 15.42 -39.93 17.17
C VAL A 782 15.36 -41.12 16.23
N THR A 783 15.97 -40.98 15.07
CA THR A 783 16.07 -42.05 14.08
C THR A 783 17.53 -42.40 13.80
N HIS A 784 17.81 -43.68 13.61
CA HIS A 784 19.10 -44.17 13.14
C HIS A 784 18.96 -44.67 11.72
N LEU A 785 19.78 -44.11 10.82
CA LEU A 785 19.82 -44.47 9.41
C LEU A 785 21.23 -44.84 9.00
N ASN A 786 21.36 -45.88 8.18
CA ASN A 786 22.60 -46.29 7.53
C ASN A 786 22.56 -45.79 6.09
N VAL A 787 23.26 -44.69 5.82
CA VAL A 787 23.13 -43.95 4.56
C VAL A 787 24.42 -43.90 3.76
N SER A 788 24.32 -43.82 2.44
CA SER A 788 25.43 -43.47 1.55
C SER A 788 24.94 -42.62 0.39
N VAL A 789 25.87 -42.07 -0.38
CA VAL A 789 25.60 -41.39 -1.65
C VAL A 789 26.46 -41.98 -2.76
N THR A 790 25.96 -42.01 -3.99
CA THR A 790 26.74 -42.33 -5.19
C THR A 790 26.66 -41.19 -6.18
N ALA A 791 27.74 -40.98 -6.94
CA ALA A 791 27.74 -40.01 -8.04
C ALA A 791 26.93 -40.55 -9.23
N HIS A 792 26.34 -39.65 -10.02
CA HIS A 792 25.79 -40.06 -11.31
C HIS A 792 26.88 -40.55 -12.27
N GLU A 793 26.49 -41.44 -13.18
CA GLU A 793 27.37 -41.87 -14.26
C GLU A 793 27.73 -40.67 -15.16
N GLY A 794 29.03 -40.42 -15.35
CA GLY A 794 29.51 -39.27 -16.12
C GLY A 794 29.43 -37.91 -15.41
N ALA A 795 29.18 -37.88 -14.09
CA ALA A 795 29.14 -36.64 -13.32
C ALA A 795 30.47 -35.86 -13.38
N THR A 796 30.39 -34.54 -13.49
CA THR A 796 31.53 -33.62 -13.49
C THR A 796 32.01 -33.24 -12.09
N SER A 797 31.19 -33.53 -11.07
CA SER A 797 31.49 -33.30 -9.66
C SER A 797 31.20 -34.57 -8.86
N THR A 798 31.86 -34.70 -7.71
CA THR A 798 31.70 -35.84 -6.81
C THR A 798 30.97 -35.38 -5.55
N PRO A 799 29.84 -36.01 -5.17
CA PRO A 799 29.12 -35.60 -3.98
C PRO A 799 30.01 -35.77 -2.75
N SER A 800 30.02 -34.77 -1.88
CA SER A 800 30.88 -34.70 -0.69
C SER A 800 30.10 -34.55 0.61
N ASP A 801 28.77 -34.67 0.55
CA ASP A 801 27.88 -34.64 1.72
C ASP A 801 26.51 -35.22 1.38
N ILE A 802 25.69 -35.43 2.42
CA ILE A 802 24.31 -35.91 2.31
C ILE A 802 23.47 -35.05 3.24
N ASP A 803 22.41 -34.43 2.73
CA ASP A 803 21.41 -33.83 3.60
C ASP A 803 20.19 -34.74 3.70
N LEU A 804 19.76 -35.00 4.93
CA LEU A 804 18.64 -35.87 5.27
C LEU A 804 17.52 -35.04 5.88
N PHE A 805 16.33 -35.21 5.32
CA PHE A 805 15.06 -34.65 5.78
C PHE A 805 14.20 -35.83 6.15
N VAL A 806 13.68 -35.83 7.38
CA VAL A 806 12.74 -36.88 7.77
C VAL A 806 11.43 -36.26 8.20
N THR A 807 10.35 -36.96 7.90
CA THR A 807 8.98 -36.51 8.21
C THR A 807 8.20 -37.69 8.76
N LEU A 808 7.52 -37.47 9.89
CA LEU A 808 6.57 -38.43 10.42
C LEU A 808 5.15 -37.95 10.09
N ARG A 809 4.38 -38.77 9.38
CA ARG A 809 3.00 -38.50 8.99
C ARG A 809 2.05 -39.45 9.71
N HIS A 810 0.78 -39.04 9.76
CA HIS A 810 -0.29 -39.79 10.40
C HIS A 810 -1.43 -39.98 9.40
N LEU A 811 -1.84 -41.23 9.18
CA LEU A 811 -2.96 -41.57 8.30
C LEU A 811 -4.11 -42.14 9.12
N ASP A 812 -5.32 -41.70 8.82
CA ASP A 812 -6.54 -42.25 9.38
C ASP A 812 -6.82 -43.70 8.89
N SER A 813 -7.88 -44.30 9.42
CA SER A 813 -8.30 -45.66 9.05
C SER A 813 -8.65 -45.86 7.57
N SER A 814 -8.94 -44.77 6.83
CA SER A 814 -9.21 -44.79 5.38
C SER A 814 -7.95 -44.62 4.53
N GLY A 815 -6.83 -44.25 5.15
CA GLY A 815 -5.57 -43.92 4.48
C GLY A 815 -5.44 -42.44 4.10
N LYS A 816 -6.34 -41.57 4.56
CA LYS A 816 -6.24 -40.11 4.39
C LYS A 816 -5.26 -39.57 5.43
N GLU A 817 -4.39 -38.65 5.02
CA GLU A 817 -3.48 -37.98 5.96
C GLU A 817 -4.25 -37.03 6.90
N ILE A 818 -3.94 -37.12 8.19
CA ILE A 818 -4.39 -36.21 9.22
C ILE A 818 -3.34 -35.09 9.33
N HIS A 819 -3.78 -33.88 9.02
CA HIS A 819 -2.94 -32.68 9.11
C HIS A 819 -3.19 -31.93 10.40
N TYR A 820 -2.17 -31.22 10.86
CA TYR A 820 -2.23 -30.33 12.03
C TYR A 820 -1.99 -28.89 11.62
N THR A 821 -2.34 -27.94 12.48
CA THR A 821 -2.08 -26.52 12.24
C THR A 821 -0.59 -26.22 12.38
N GLY A 822 0.02 -25.71 11.32
CA GLY A 822 1.40 -25.22 11.26
C GLY A 822 1.54 -23.80 11.78
N THR A 823 2.79 -23.31 11.76
CA THR A 823 3.16 -21.99 12.32
C THR A 823 2.29 -20.87 11.77
N VAL A 824 2.03 -20.86 10.45
CA VAL A 824 1.25 -19.80 9.78
C VAL A 824 -0.18 -20.23 9.43
N GLY A 825 -0.64 -21.36 9.99
CA GLY A 825 -1.95 -21.94 9.65
C GLY A 825 -1.93 -22.92 8.48
N ASP A 826 -0.75 -23.27 7.97
CA ASP A 826 -0.60 -24.27 6.91
C ASP A 826 -0.80 -25.70 7.45
N PRO A 827 -1.25 -26.66 6.61
CA PRO A 827 -1.35 -28.05 7.02
C PRO A 827 0.05 -28.68 7.15
N VAL A 828 0.39 -29.15 8.36
CA VAL A 828 1.69 -29.77 8.65
C VAL A 828 1.56 -31.24 9.08
N PRO A 829 2.60 -32.07 8.88
CA PRO A 829 2.66 -33.44 9.38
C PRO A 829 2.88 -33.47 10.91
N VAL A 830 3.03 -34.66 11.50
CA VAL A 830 3.19 -34.83 12.97
C VAL A 830 4.43 -34.10 13.48
N THR A 831 5.58 -34.34 12.87
CA THR A 831 6.86 -33.68 13.18
C THR A 831 7.89 -33.91 12.07
N LYS A 832 9.01 -33.19 12.14
CA LYS A 832 10.12 -33.22 11.18
C LYS A 832 11.48 -33.19 11.86
N GLY A 833 12.51 -33.56 11.11
CA GLY A 833 13.90 -33.50 11.55
C GLY A 833 14.86 -33.39 10.38
N TRP A 834 16.06 -32.90 10.66
CA TRP A 834 17.08 -32.59 9.65
C TRP A 834 18.47 -32.96 10.13
N LEU A 835 19.30 -33.47 9.23
CA LEU A 835 20.73 -33.66 9.49
C LEU A 835 21.55 -33.55 8.21
N ARG A 836 22.61 -32.75 8.27
CA ARG A 836 23.72 -32.81 7.33
C ARG A 836 24.70 -33.89 7.79
N CYS A 837 24.96 -34.88 6.94
CA CYS A 837 25.74 -36.07 7.29
C CYS A 837 27.18 -35.74 7.68
N SER A 838 27.81 -34.72 7.10
CA SER A 838 29.13 -34.26 7.55
C SER A 838 29.15 -33.74 9.00
N LEU A 839 28.00 -33.36 9.55
CA LEU A 839 27.82 -32.92 10.95
C LEU A 839 27.21 -34.03 11.84
N ARG A 840 27.37 -35.30 11.44
CA ARG A 840 26.79 -36.44 12.16
C ARG A 840 27.41 -36.73 13.54
N ALA A 841 28.59 -36.19 13.84
CA ALA A 841 29.31 -36.43 15.09
C ALA A 841 28.44 -36.09 16.31
N VAL A 842 28.34 -37.03 17.25
CA VAL A 842 27.59 -36.87 18.51
C VAL A 842 28.58 -36.85 19.66
N ASP A 843 28.51 -35.82 20.49
CA ASP A 843 29.29 -35.76 21.73
C ASP A 843 28.50 -36.48 22.84
N THR A 844 28.83 -37.75 23.03
CA THR A 844 28.21 -38.61 24.05
C THR A 844 28.67 -38.30 25.46
N SER A 845 29.74 -37.51 25.63
CA SER A 845 30.24 -37.09 26.93
C SER A 845 29.52 -35.85 27.47
N HIS A 846 28.82 -35.12 26.60
CA HIS A 846 28.13 -33.89 26.98
C HIS A 846 26.92 -34.17 27.90
N PRO A 847 26.70 -33.41 28.99
CA PRO A 847 25.58 -33.62 29.91
C PRO A 847 24.18 -33.54 29.27
N ARG A 848 24.06 -32.75 28.20
CA ARG A 848 22.82 -32.60 27.41
C ARG A 848 22.54 -33.79 26.49
N HIS A 849 23.52 -34.66 26.23
CA HIS A 849 23.26 -35.86 25.45
C HIS A 849 22.26 -36.77 26.18
N LYS A 850 21.27 -37.26 25.44
CA LYS A 850 20.37 -38.34 25.85
C LYS A 850 20.26 -39.36 24.72
N PRO A 851 19.93 -40.63 25.02
CA PRO A 851 19.70 -41.64 23.99
C PRO A 851 18.61 -41.24 22.96
N TRP A 852 17.67 -40.38 23.37
CA TRP A 852 16.57 -39.86 22.54
C TRP A 852 16.77 -38.42 22.06
N LEU A 853 17.92 -37.81 22.37
CA LEU A 853 18.27 -36.45 21.97
C LEU A 853 19.79 -36.35 21.79
N PRO A 854 20.31 -36.70 20.59
CA PRO A 854 21.74 -36.66 20.30
C PRO A 854 22.25 -35.22 20.41
N TYR A 855 23.35 -35.02 21.14
CA TYR A 855 23.95 -33.70 21.31
C TYR A 855 25.10 -33.51 20.33
N ARG A 856 25.07 -32.38 19.61
CA ARG A 856 26.07 -31.99 18.62
C ARG A 856 26.59 -30.62 18.97
N THR A 857 27.91 -30.42 18.89
CA THR A 857 28.50 -29.11 19.21
C THR A 857 28.49 -28.18 18.00
N TYR A 858 28.36 -28.74 16.79
CA TYR A 858 28.31 -28.00 15.51
C TYR A 858 29.55 -27.12 15.27
N ARG A 859 30.68 -27.47 15.88
CA ARG A 859 31.96 -26.78 15.67
C ARG A 859 32.62 -27.25 14.39
N SER A 860 33.49 -26.40 13.84
CA SER A 860 34.31 -26.71 12.66
C SER A 860 35.11 -28.01 12.85
N SER A 861 35.56 -28.29 14.07
CA SER A 861 36.28 -29.51 14.46
C SER A 861 35.45 -30.80 14.40
N ASP A 862 34.12 -30.70 14.41
CA ASP A 862 33.21 -31.85 14.42
C ASP A 862 32.93 -32.38 13.01
N GLN A 863 33.34 -31.65 11.98
CA GLN A 863 33.05 -32.01 10.60
C GLN A 863 33.76 -33.31 10.21
N LEU A 864 32.97 -34.31 9.81
CA LEU A 864 33.46 -35.60 9.35
C LEU A 864 33.29 -35.73 7.83
N PRO A 865 34.28 -36.27 7.10
CA PRO A 865 34.18 -36.43 5.66
C PRO A 865 33.04 -37.38 5.28
N VAL A 866 32.47 -37.15 4.09
CA VAL A 866 31.50 -38.03 3.44
C VAL A 866 32.07 -38.39 2.07
N LYS A 867 32.23 -39.68 1.81
CA LYS A 867 32.79 -40.25 0.59
C LYS A 867 31.72 -41.05 -0.14
N PRO A 868 31.60 -40.89 -1.46
CA PRO A 868 30.67 -41.70 -2.24
C PRO A 868 30.91 -43.20 -2.04
N GLY A 869 29.82 -43.96 -1.90
CA GLY A 869 29.83 -45.41 -1.70
C GLY A 869 30.13 -45.88 -0.27
N GLU A 870 30.63 -45.02 0.63
CA GLU A 870 30.83 -45.37 2.03
C GLU A 870 29.51 -45.25 2.81
N VAL A 871 29.23 -46.24 3.66
CA VAL A 871 27.99 -46.29 4.47
C VAL A 871 28.25 -45.68 5.84
N TYR A 872 27.46 -44.66 6.19
CA TYR A 872 27.52 -43.95 7.46
C TYR A 872 26.27 -44.22 8.30
N GLY A 873 26.46 -44.65 9.55
CA GLY A 873 25.40 -44.64 10.55
C GLY A 873 25.20 -43.23 11.10
N VAL A 874 23.97 -42.74 11.08
CA VAL A 874 23.63 -41.38 11.54
C VAL A 874 22.42 -41.40 12.47
N ASP A 875 22.53 -40.69 13.61
CA ASP A 875 21.43 -40.50 14.56
C ASP A 875 20.83 -39.10 14.40
N LEU A 876 19.63 -39.00 13.85
CA LEU A 876 18.98 -37.74 13.51
C LEU A 876 17.83 -37.44 14.48
N GLU A 877 17.81 -36.21 15.01
CA GLU A 877 16.73 -35.70 15.88
C GLU A 877 15.51 -35.26 15.04
N LEU A 878 14.33 -35.77 15.38
CA LEU A 878 13.07 -35.12 15.01
C LEU A 878 12.58 -34.29 16.18
N TRP A 879 12.01 -33.14 15.88
CA TRP A 879 11.59 -32.18 16.89
C TRP A 879 10.52 -32.77 17.82
N PRO A 880 10.48 -32.32 19.09
CA PRO A 880 9.56 -32.86 20.07
C PRO A 880 8.11 -32.75 19.61
N THR A 881 7.30 -33.76 19.93
CA THR A 881 5.95 -33.87 19.38
C THR A 881 4.98 -34.53 20.36
N ASN A 882 3.70 -34.38 20.06
CA ASN A 882 2.62 -35.17 20.61
C ASN A 882 1.71 -35.66 19.47
N VAL A 883 1.30 -36.93 19.48
CA VAL A 883 0.19 -37.44 18.67
C VAL A 883 -0.43 -38.66 19.31
N MET A 884 -1.76 -38.81 19.23
CA MET A 884 -2.48 -40.02 19.59
C MET A 884 -2.93 -40.73 18.32
N VAL A 885 -2.47 -41.97 18.16
CA VAL A 885 -2.80 -42.85 17.04
C VAL A 885 -3.88 -43.82 17.52
N LEU A 886 -5.04 -43.81 16.86
CA LEU A 886 -6.19 -44.64 17.19
C LEU A 886 -6.13 -46.01 16.50
N PRO A 887 -6.95 -46.99 16.93
CA PRO A 887 -7.02 -48.28 16.25
C PRO A 887 -7.31 -48.14 14.75
N ALA A 888 -6.65 -48.98 13.95
CA ALA A 888 -6.67 -48.98 12.48
C ALA A 888 -5.97 -47.79 11.77
N GLU A 889 -5.48 -46.79 12.50
CA GLU A 889 -4.67 -45.69 11.95
C GLU A 889 -3.22 -46.15 11.72
N LYS A 890 -2.46 -45.39 10.93
CA LYS A 890 -1.09 -45.73 10.52
C LYS A 890 -0.15 -44.55 10.64
N LEU A 891 1.13 -44.85 10.84
CA LEU A 891 2.21 -43.87 10.71
C LEU A 891 2.99 -44.12 9.43
N VAL A 892 3.46 -43.02 8.81
CA VAL A 892 4.39 -43.07 7.68
C VAL A 892 5.64 -42.29 8.03
N PHE A 893 6.79 -42.92 7.91
CA PHE A 893 8.09 -42.29 8.08
C PHE A 893 8.74 -42.08 6.71
N GLU A 894 9.08 -40.83 6.39
CA GLU A 894 9.73 -40.46 5.14
C GLU A 894 11.20 -40.12 5.37
N VAL A 895 12.06 -40.51 4.43
CA VAL A 895 13.44 -40.05 4.30
C VAL A 895 13.57 -39.37 2.94
N SER A 896 13.93 -38.08 2.93
CA SER A 896 13.98 -37.21 1.78
C SER A 896 15.33 -36.50 1.68
N SER A 897 15.68 -36.04 0.47
CA SER A 897 16.87 -35.21 0.21
C SER A 897 16.62 -33.70 0.21
N GLY A 898 15.39 -33.28 0.54
CA GLY A 898 15.00 -31.88 0.70
C GLY A 898 13.66 -31.73 1.42
N ASP A 899 13.24 -30.48 1.66
CA ASP A 899 12.01 -30.20 2.40
C ASP A 899 10.77 -30.77 1.72
N THR A 900 9.88 -31.32 2.54
CA THR A 900 8.57 -31.90 2.17
C THR A 900 7.43 -30.98 2.65
N GLN A 901 6.19 -31.29 2.25
CA GLN A 901 4.97 -30.54 2.65
C GLN A 901 4.99 -30.11 4.13
N GLY A 902 4.53 -28.87 4.39
CA GLY A 902 4.56 -28.28 5.73
C GLY A 902 5.95 -27.73 6.10
N ALA A 903 6.71 -27.23 5.12
CA ALA A 903 7.91 -26.40 5.34
C ALA A 903 7.60 -24.89 5.20
N GLY A 904 6.42 -24.53 4.69
CA GLY A 904 5.97 -23.14 4.54
C GLY A 904 7.02 -22.26 3.85
N LEU A 905 7.33 -21.13 4.49
CA LEU A 905 8.35 -20.16 4.06
C LEU A 905 9.78 -20.51 4.53
N PHE A 906 9.94 -21.58 5.31
CA PHE A 906 11.19 -21.95 5.99
C PHE A 906 11.91 -23.10 5.28
N GLU A 907 12.21 -22.91 3.99
CA GLU A 907 12.90 -23.91 3.16
C GLU A 907 14.43 -23.85 3.31
N HIS A 908 15.07 -25.02 3.26
CA HIS A 908 16.52 -25.18 3.17
C HIS A 908 16.95 -25.24 1.70
N ASN A 909 16.89 -24.13 0.98
CA ASN A 909 17.13 -24.12 -0.48
C ASN A 909 18.20 -23.11 -0.94
N HIS A 910 18.99 -22.56 0.00
CA HIS A 910 20.01 -21.57 -0.33
C HIS A 910 21.10 -22.18 -1.25
N PRO A 911 21.34 -21.62 -2.45
CA PRO A 911 22.16 -22.27 -3.48
C PRO A 911 23.65 -22.39 -3.12
N VAL A 912 24.15 -21.56 -2.19
CA VAL A 912 25.54 -21.64 -1.71
C VAL A 912 25.68 -22.72 -0.64
N ASP A 913 24.72 -22.82 0.28
CA ASP A 913 24.75 -23.83 1.34
C ASP A 913 24.47 -25.23 0.76
N ARG A 914 23.57 -25.26 -0.24
CA ARG A 914 23.04 -26.47 -0.86
C ARG A 914 23.38 -26.58 -2.34
N SER A 915 24.65 -26.39 -2.67
CA SER A 915 25.11 -26.35 -4.05
C SER A 915 25.00 -27.69 -4.77
N THR A 916 24.77 -27.66 -6.08
CA THR A 916 24.72 -28.86 -6.92
C THR A 916 26.05 -29.62 -6.91
N GLU A 917 27.17 -28.90 -6.91
CA GLU A 917 28.52 -29.49 -6.86
C GLU A 917 28.75 -30.37 -5.62
N LYS A 918 28.14 -30.00 -4.49
CA LYS A 918 28.33 -30.71 -3.21
C LYS A 918 27.42 -31.92 -3.05
N PHE A 919 26.18 -31.84 -3.54
CA PHE A 919 25.12 -32.79 -3.19
C PHE A 919 24.59 -33.66 -4.34
N THR A 920 24.87 -33.33 -5.61
CA THR A 920 24.31 -34.08 -6.75
C THR A 920 24.72 -35.55 -6.73
N GLY A 921 23.74 -36.45 -6.82
CA GLY A 921 23.94 -37.89 -6.77
C GLY A 921 22.69 -38.64 -6.30
N VAL A 922 22.84 -39.94 -6.05
CA VAL A 922 21.77 -40.81 -5.55
C VAL A 922 22.05 -41.17 -4.09
N ASN A 923 21.13 -40.86 -3.19
CA ASN A 923 21.18 -41.23 -1.79
C ASN A 923 20.61 -42.65 -1.60
N HIS A 924 21.15 -43.39 -0.63
CA HIS A 924 20.77 -44.76 -0.34
C HIS A 924 20.57 -44.97 1.17
N VAL A 925 19.54 -45.71 1.55
CA VAL A 925 19.35 -46.29 2.90
C VAL A 925 19.62 -47.80 2.81
N HIS A 926 20.53 -48.31 3.64
CA HIS A 926 21.07 -49.67 3.57
C HIS A 926 20.45 -50.61 4.61
N PHE A 927 19.97 -51.77 4.17
CA PHE A 927 19.36 -52.80 5.04
C PHE A 927 20.21 -54.08 5.15
N GLU A 928 21.13 -54.28 4.22
CA GLU A 928 22.02 -55.44 4.15
C GLU A 928 23.09 -55.48 5.25
N ASN A 929 23.70 -56.66 5.43
CA ASN A 929 24.77 -56.95 6.39
C ASN A 929 24.36 -56.75 7.87
N GLY A 930 23.09 -57.01 8.21
CA GLY A 930 22.58 -56.89 9.58
C GLY A 930 22.41 -55.45 10.07
N ARG A 931 22.39 -54.47 9.16
CA ARG A 931 22.20 -53.06 9.50
C ARG A 931 20.73 -52.77 9.77
N ALA A 932 20.39 -52.51 11.03
CA ALA A 932 19.06 -52.08 11.41
C ALA A 932 18.93 -50.56 11.27
N ASN A 933 17.90 -50.11 10.55
CA ASN A 933 17.45 -48.71 10.55
C ASN A 933 16.20 -48.62 11.42
N TRP A 934 16.07 -47.59 12.25
CA TRP A 934 14.98 -47.50 13.21
C TRP A 934 14.62 -46.07 13.59
N VAL A 935 13.37 -45.87 13.98
CA VAL A 935 12.83 -44.65 14.58
C VAL A 935 12.45 -44.98 16.03
N MET A 936 13.05 -44.28 16.99
CA MET A 936 12.77 -44.47 18.41
C MET A 936 11.67 -43.51 18.84
N MET A 937 10.50 -44.09 19.13
CA MET A 937 9.25 -43.38 19.38
C MET A 937 8.97 -43.26 20.89
N PRO A 938 8.51 -42.09 21.39
CA PRO A 938 8.27 -41.83 22.80
C PRO A 938 6.87 -42.30 23.23
N VAL A 939 6.67 -43.61 23.37
CA VAL A 939 5.37 -44.19 23.73
C VAL A 939 4.99 -43.83 25.17
N ILE A 940 3.80 -43.29 25.39
CA ILE A 940 3.22 -43.11 26.72
C ILE A 940 2.33 -44.32 27.02
N PRO A 941 2.66 -45.16 28.01
CA PRO A 941 1.82 -46.29 28.38
C PRO A 941 0.45 -45.79 28.84
N THR A 942 -0.62 -46.42 28.37
CA THR A 942 -1.94 -46.25 28.98
C THR A 942 -1.85 -46.74 30.42
N SER A 943 -2.24 -45.88 31.37
CA SER A 943 -2.40 -46.29 32.76
C SER A 943 -3.33 -47.50 32.78
N GLY A 944 -2.83 -48.68 33.14
CA GLY A 944 -3.68 -49.84 33.34
C GLY A 944 -4.79 -49.48 34.33
N ASN A 945 -6.03 -49.81 33.98
CA ASN A 945 -7.25 -49.61 34.78
C ASN A 945 -7.06 -49.68 36.30
#